data_AF-A0A7W9WWX4-F1
#
_entry.id   AF-A0A7W9WWX4-F1
#
_cell.length_a   1.000
_cell.length_b   1.000
_cell.length_c   1.000
_cell.angle_alpha   90.00
_cell.angle_beta   90.00
_cell.angle_gamma   90.00
#
_symmetry.space_group_name_H-M   'P 1'
#
loop_
_entity.id
_entity.type
_entity.pdbx_description
1 polymer ?
#
loop_
_entity_poly.entity_id
_entity_poly.type
_entity_poly.pdbx_seq_one_letter_code
_entity_poly.pdbx_strand_id
1 'polypeptide(L)'
;MTRPMPHRAATCAALSLLAVLAGCSPGDSDTPVAVTPPVQTPAPSPAPVSTAVAFMSDVHFQNVYGDFKSSQFAGIPTKDGKNATIRTMYAQLTSTRLFNENYFAFYAALDDAYAKGIRVVALPGDYTDDAQPMNVDGIAEIMKQYQAKGMRFFIAPGNHDPVEPFDDNEAGKNDFLTKDGKEQKIYATGNPACLTKDPTVICTDQVMEQGTERLMVKMGEFGFMPNKADLLWETPFSKYDAGKYTYDAALAQSGSKSREFEICAEGSGGAYKAAGEAKLGKAFTKCTKLIDTTYLVEPVKGLWLLSIDANVFVPNAKFDPANPTSFKGFDGAGNAGWNKVITHKMFLMDYIKSVAARAKAEGKQLMAFSHYPTMDFYANQTQAMKDVFKSGAFQTARVPDASVANAVAATGLRLHVGGHMHFNGTNDHTDGSGNYLVNVQSPSLAVYGAAYKVVTYKDAETIDVQTMPLSTVPRFAELFPHYVVENDYLKGSSVTADVAKRWDRSILDTRSYGEFTHQYFGELSRLRFMDEYWPCEMKEAAMALNGKQMLILSQLQTRVTLAQLKDAPGILPLTAACAAAGTPANTTVAASTLATDWQDATVRADRLATAAGLRLDDFANLTPYAFYGDFHRTVYAGELALRDMGQARVNQYKVLMAAFPATPAPIMRIGDKPSDQNPVQVPFQQQFKGVFAILKGLGSAKPSDHFTVDLKGKKVSNASNNGLSFN
;
A
#
# COMPACT_ATOMS: atom_id res chain seq x y z
N MET A 1 -40.81 21.12 35.21
CA MET A 1 -40.41 22.45 35.74
C MET A 1 -39.35 23.00 34.79
N THR A 2 -39.72 23.65 33.69
CA THR A 2 -40.08 25.08 33.53
C THR A 2 -38.87 26.04 33.62
N ARG A 3 -38.56 26.65 32.46
CA ARG A 3 -37.64 27.78 32.24
C ARG A 3 -37.94 28.99 33.16
N PRO A 4 -37.04 29.98 33.15
CA PRO A 4 -37.50 31.28 32.63
C PRO A 4 -36.64 31.87 31.50
N MET A 5 -37.30 32.73 30.71
CA MET A 5 -36.75 33.69 29.75
C MET A 5 -36.58 35.05 30.48
N PRO A 6 -35.87 36.08 29.94
CA PRO A 6 -36.54 37.01 29.00
C PRO A 6 -35.66 37.71 27.94
N HIS A 7 -36.33 38.43 27.04
CA HIS A 7 -35.80 39.27 25.96
C HIS A 7 -35.07 40.56 26.41
N ARG A 8 -34.24 41.13 25.51
CA ARG A 8 -34.52 42.44 24.84
C ARG A 8 -33.56 42.75 23.68
N ALA A 9 -34.05 43.53 22.72
CA ALA A 9 -33.30 44.21 21.64
C ALA A 9 -33.11 45.71 22.03
N ALA A 10 -32.52 46.65 21.27
CA ALA A 10 -32.00 46.70 19.90
C ALA A 10 -31.03 47.91 19.72
N THR A 11 -30.45 48.06 18.51
CA THR A 11 -30.03 49.31 17.83
C THR A 11 -29.05 50.31 18.49
N CYS A 12 -27.95 50.61 17.77
CA CYS A 12 -27.65 51.98 17.33
C CYS A 12 -26.75 52.00 16.07
N ALA A 13 -26.71 53.13 15.36
CA ALA A 13 -26.22 53.25 13.98
C ALA A 13 -24.96 54.14 13.81
N ALA A 14 -24.46 54.24 12.57
CA ALA A 14 -23.18 54.83 12.22
C ALA A 14 -23.20 56.36 11.96
N LEU A 15 -22.04 57.01 12.11
CA LEU A 15 -21.59 58.23 11.43
C LEU A 15 -20.05 58.15 11.30
N SER A 16 -19.42 58.23 10.12
CA SER A 16 -19.24 59.37 9.19
C SER A 16 -18.05 60.27 9.56
N LEU A 17 -17.04 60.39 8.67
CA LEU A 17 -16.24 61.61 8.48
C LEU A 17 -15.38 61.59 7.19
N LEU A 18 -15.64 62.56 6.31
CA LEU A 18 -14.77 63.12 5.26
C LEU A 18 -13.76 64.11 5.91
N ALA A 19 -12.77 64.73 5.26
CA ALA A 19 -11.91 64.48 4.09
C ALA A 19 -10.94 65.70 3.94
N VAL A 20 -10.04 65.66 2.94
CA VAL A 20 -9.33 66.81 2.31
C VAL A 20 -8.24 67.54 3.11
N LEU A 21 -7.02 67.62 2.53
CA LEU A 21 -6.36 68.90 2.17
C LEU A 21 -5.16 68.68 1.23
N ALA A 22 -4.85 69.71 0.42
CA ALA A 22 -3.91 69.67 -0.71
C ALA A 22 -2.82 70.75 -0.60
N GLY A 23 -1.75 70.62 -1.38
CA GLY A 23 -0.67 71.61 -1.47
C GLY A 23 0.13 71.53 -2.78
N CYS A 24 0.52 72.70 -3.28
CA CYS A 24 1.20 72.98 -4.57
C CYS A 24 2.45 73.86 -4.27
N SER A 25 3.47 74.10 -5.09
CA SER A 25 3.97 73.68 -6.43
C SER A 25 5.27 74.52 -6.67
N PRO A 26 5.97 74.51 -7.83
CA PRO A 26 6.22 73.53 -8.90
C PRO A 26 7.74 73.31 -9.15
N GLY A 27 8.15 72.61 -10.22
CA GLY A 27 9.54 72.61 -10.71
C GLY A 27 9.77 71.68 -11.89
N ASP A 28 9.92 72.25 -13.10
CA ASP A 28 9.97 71.49 -14.36
C ASP A 28 11.37 70.89 -14.67
N SER A 29 11.38 69.67 -15.23
CA SER A 29 12.36 69.29 -16.26
C SER A 29 11.81 68.14 -17.12
N ASP A 30 11.66 68.38 -18.42
CA ASP A 30 11.06 67.45 -19.37
C ASP A 30 11.90 66.18 -19.57
N THR A 31 11.30 65.03 -19.28
CA THR A 31 11.64 63.74 -19.92
C THR A 31 10.39 62.86 -20.01
N PRO A 32 10.12 62.20 -21.15
CA PRO A 32 8.93 61.36 -21.31
C PRO A 32 9.11 60.02 -20.58
N VAL A 33 8.72 59.98 -19.31
CA VAL A 33 8.66 58.74 -18.53
C VAL A 33 7.40 57.95 -18.91
N ALA A 34 7.57 56.70 -19.32
CA ALA A 34 6.46 55.81 -19.60
C ALA A 34 5.67 55.52 -18.30
N VAL A 35 4.40 55.95 -18.27
CA VAL A 35 3.50 55.70 -17.13
C VAL A 35 3.03 54.25 -17.16
N THR A 36 3.72 53.37 -16.44
CA THR A 36 3.16 52.08 -16.04
C THR A 36 1.97 52.33 -15.10
N PRO A 37 0.81 51.68 -15.29
CA PRO A 37 -0.27 51.72 -14.31
C PRO A 37 0.23 51.19 -12.96
N PRO A 38 -0.23 51.74 -11.82
CA PRO A 38 0.11 51.17 -10.52
C PRO A 38 -0.37 49.73 -10.47
N VAL A 39 0.55 48.81 -10.21
CA VAL A 39 0.24 47.40 -9.98
C VAL A 39 -0.65 47.32 -8.74
N GLN A 40 -1.95 47.12 -8.93
CA GLN A 40 -2.83 46.72 -7.86
C GLN A 40 -2.32 45.38 -7.33
N THR A 41 -1.64 45.43 -6.18
CA THR A 41 -1.32 44.23 -5.42
C THR A 41 -2.65 43.57 -5.07
N PRO A 42 -2.92 42.31 -5.47
CA PRO A 42 -4.14 41.64 -5.08
C PRO A 42 -4.24 41.65 -3.56
N ALA A 43 -5.41 42.02 -3.03
CA ALA A 43 -5.65 41.90 -1.60
C ALA A 43 -5.34 40.45 -1.15
N PRO A 44 -4.70 40.25 0.02
CA PRO A 44 -4.36 38.91 0.47
C PRO A 44 -5.61 38.05 0.49
N SER A 45 -5.58 36.97 -0.30
CA SER A 45 -6.69 36.03 -0.40
C SER A 45 -7.01 35.52 1.01
N PRO A 46 -8.29 35.48 1.44
CA PRO A 46 -8.63 34.93 2.74
C PRO A 46 -8.06 33.51 2.86
N ALA A 47 -7.50 33.19 4.03
CA ALA A 47 -6.83 31.91 4.26
C ALA A 47 -7.70 30.75 3.75
N PRO A 48 -7.17 29.83 2.92
CA PRO A 48 -7.97 28.77 2.33
C PRO A 48 -8.72 28.00 3.41
N VAL A 49 -10.02 27.74 3.19
CA VAL A 49 -10.79 26.87 4.08
C VAL A 49 -10.16 25.48 3.98
N SER A 50 -9.43 25.12 5.04
CA SER A 50 -8.69 23.87 5.17
C SER A 50 -9.60 22.68 4.86
N THR A 51 -9.43 22.10 3.68
CA THR A 51 -10.30 21.03 3.19
C THR A 51 -9.59 19.71 3.41
N ALA A 52 -10.18 18.88 4.29
CA ALA A 52 -9.71 17.52 4.52
C ALA A 52 -10.05 16.62 3.33
N VAL A 53 -9.09 15.81 2.90
CA VAL A 53 -9.25 14.79 1.85
C VAL A 53 -8.98 13.43 2.46
N ALA A 54 -9.91 12.49 2.30
CA ALA A 54 -9.68 11.09 2.66
C ALA A 54 -9.02 10.35 1.48
N PHE A 55 -7.95 9.61 1.74
CA PHE A 55 -7.30 8.74 0.75
C PHE A 55 -7.55 7.29 1.15
N MET A 56 -8.22 6.55 0.25
CA MET A 56 -8.59 5.15 0.41
C MET A 56 -7.98 4.36 -0.76
N SER A 57 -6.73 3.92 -0.62
CA SER A 57 -6.05 3.11 -1.63
C SER A 57 -6.37 1.63 -1.46
N ASP A 58 -6.12 0.84 -2.52
CA ASP A 58 -6.06 -0.61 -2.43
C ASP A 58 -7.33 -1.19 -1.78
N VAL A 59 -8.50 -0.69 -2.21
CA VAL A 59 -9.81 -1.17 -1.75
C VAL A 59 -10.02 -2.60 -2.21
N HIS A 60 -9.47 -2.96 -3.37
CA HIS A 60 -9.57 -4.27 -4.03
C HIS A 60 -11.00 -4.79 -4.06
N PHE A 61 -11.95 -3.90 -4.37
CA PHE A 61 -13.36 -4.19 -4.18
C PHE A 61 -13.79 -5.40 -5.01
N GLN A 62 -14.20 -6.47 -4.33
CA GLN A 62 -14.98 -7.54 -4.93
C GLN A 62 -16.43 -7.37 -4.55
N ASN A 63 -17.33 -7.46 -5.52
CA ASN A 63 -18.77 -7.44 -5.25
C ASN A 63 -19.21 -8.80 -4.68
N VAL A 64 -19.29 -8.90 -3.35
CA VAL A 64 -19.66 -10.16 -2.67
C VAL A 64 -21.11 -10.60 -2.92
N TYR A 65 -21.92 -9.82 -3.65
CA TYR A 65 -23.22 -10.24 -4.20
C TYR A 65 -23.31 -10.00 -5.72
N GLY A 66 -22.16 -10.02 -6.41
CA GLY A 66 -22.07 -9.81 -7.85
C GLY A 66 -22.81 -10.89 -8.63
N ASP A 67 -23.61 -10.47 -9.61
CA ASP A 67 -24.35 -11.36 -10.51
C ASP A 67 -23.53 -11.63 -11.77
N PHE A 68 -23.04 -12.86 -11.90
CA PHE A 68 -22.28 -13.35 -13.06
C PHE A 68 -23.07 -13.42 -14.38
N LYS A 69 -24.37 -13.12 -14.39
CA LYS A 69 -25.25 -13.21 -15.56
C LYS A 69 -25.24 -14.61 -16.20
N SER A 70 -25.01 -15.64 -15.38
CA SER A 70 -24.91 -17.04 -15.79
C SER A 70 -25.80 -17.93 -14.92
N SER A 71 -26.63 -18.75 -15.55
CA SER A 71 -27.49 -19.72 -14.86
C SER A 71 -26.72 -20.89 -14.23
N GLN A 72 -25.42 -21.02 -14.52
CA GLN A 72 -24.56 -22.09 -13.99
C GLN A 72 -24.06 -21.78 -12.56
N PHE A 73 -23.94 -20.50 -12.19
CA PHE A 73 -23.56 -20.07 -10.84
C PHE A 73 -24.44 -18.90 -10.38
N ALA A 74 -25.42 -19.21 -9.53
CA ALA A 74 -26.28 -18.20 -8.93
C ALA A 74 -25.62 -17.49 -7.72
N GLY A 75 -24.51 -18.01 -7.19
CA GLY A 75 -23.97 -17.67 -5.87
C GLY A 75 -24.53 -18.55 -4.74
N ILE A 76 -24.05 -18.35 -3.51
CA ILE A 76 -24.50 -19.11 -2.33
C ILE A 76 -25.68 -18.38 -1.67
N PRO A 77 -26.88 -18.98 -1.52
CA PRO A 77 -28.02 -18.31 -0.91
C PRO A 77 -27.74 -17.81 0.51
N THR A 78 -28.08 -16.55 0.76
CA THR A 78 -27.92 -15.85 2.04
C THR A 78 -29.28 -15.66 2.74
N LYS A 79 -29.27 -15.31 4.03
CA LYS A 79 -30.50 -15.17 4.85
C LYS A 79 -31.37 -13.97 4.45
N ASP A 80 -30.81 -12.94 3.82
CA ASP A 80 -31.53 -11.76 3.33
C ASP A 80 -32.00 -11.90 1.87
N GLY A 81 -31.91 -13.10 1.29
CA GLY A 81 -32.42 -13.41 -0.05
C GLY A 81 -31.50 -13.00 -1.21
N LYS A 82 -30.29 -12.52 -0.91
CA LYS A 82 -29.21 -12.38 -1.89
C LYS A 82 -28.50 -13.71 -2.11
N ASN A 83 -27.59 -13.76 -3.07
CA ASN A 83 -26.63 -14.83 -3.20
C ASN A 83 -25.21 -14.27 -3.05
N ALA A 84 -24.36 -14.95 -2.27
CA ALA A 84 -22.97 -14.57 -2.06
C ALA A 84 -22.09 -15.08 -3.21
N THR A 85 -21.32 -14.16 -3.81
CA THR A 85 -20.33 -14.40 -4.86
C THR A 85 -18.95 -14.09 -4.28
N ILE A 86 -18.41 -15.07 -3.55
CA ILE A 86 -17.27 -14.90 -2.65
C ILE A 86 -16.15 -15.91 -2.98
N ARG A 87 -14.91 -15.56 -2.63
CA ARG A 87 -13.73 -16.44 -2.73
C ARG A 87 -13.65 -17.35 -1.50
N THR A 88 -12.97 -18.49 -1.62
CA THR A 88 -12.71 -19.36 -0.46
C THR A 88 -11.88 -18.64 0.61
N MET A 89 -12.07 -19.03 1.87
CA MET A 89 -11.27 -18.55 2.99
C MET A 89 -9.81 -18.97 2.84
N TYR A 90 -9.53 -20.16 2.29
CA TYR A 90 -8.18 -20.56 1.92
C TYR A 90 -7.52 -19.58 0.93
N ALA A 91 -8.25 -19.12 -0.10
CA ALA A 91 -7.74 -18.12 -1.04
C ALA A 91 -7.45 -16.78 -0.34
N GLN A 92 -8.33 -16.35 0.59
CA GLN A 92 -8.07 -15.17 1.41
C GLN A 92 -6.78 -15.34 2.23
N LEU A 93 -6.66 -16.44 2.99
CA LEU A 93 -5.54 -16.72 3.90
C LEU A 93 -4.19 -16.98 3.21
N THR A 94 -4.15 -17.03 1.87
CA THR A 94 -2.91 -17.16 1.08
C THR A 94 -2.65 -15.98 0.15
N SER A 95 -3.56 -15.00 0.10
CA SER A 95 -3.43 -13.77 -0.67
C SER A 95 -2.82 -12.64 0.15
N THR A 96 -2.16 -11.68 -0.50
CA THR A 96 -1.68 -10.43 0.14
C THR A 96 -2.79 -9.38 0.28
N ARG A 97 -4.02 -9.72 -0.11
CA ARG A 97 -5.27 -8.97 0.10
C ARG A 97 -6.39 -9.93 0.49
N LEU A 98 -7.26 -9.50 1.40
CA LEU A 98 -8.62 -10.05 1.51
C LEU A 98 -9.37 -9.79 0.21
N PHE A 99 -10.32 -10.67 -0.10
CA PHE A 99 -11.18 -10.58 -1.28
C PHE A 99 -12.63 -10.26 -0.92
N ASN A 100 -13.09 -10.68 0.26
CA ASN A 100 -14.51 -10.64 0.61
C ASN A 100 -14.84 -9.53 1.61
N GLU A 101 -14.20 -9.50 2.80
CA GLU A 101 -14.62 -8.60 3.88
C GLU A 101 -14.31 -7.12 3.61
N ASN A 102 -13.39 -6.83 2.69
CA ASN A 102 -13.08 -5.48 2.23
C ASN A 102 -14.28 -4.79 1.54
N TYR A 103 -15.25 -5.55 1.03
CA TYR A 103 -16.57 -5.03 0.63
C TYR A 103 -17.23 -4.24 1.78
N PHE A 104 -17.27 -4.82 2.99
CA PHE A 104 -17.83 -4.16 4.17
C PHE A 104 -16.91 -3.06 4.70
N ALA A 105 -15.59 -3.26 4.63
CA ALA A 105 -14.61 -2.26 5.06
C ALA A 105 -14.72 -0.97 4.24
N PHE A 106 -15.02 -1.04 2.93
CA PHE A 106 -15.23 0.14 2.11
C PHE A 106 -16.45 0.96 2.55
N TYR A 107 -17.61 0.32 2.79
CA TYR A 107 -18.76 1.01 3.39
C TYR A 107 -18.41 1.66 4.74
N ALA A 108 -17.70 0.94 5.62
CA ALA A 108 -17.30 1.47 6.92
C ALA A 108 -16.35 2.68 6.81
N ALA A 109 -15.39 2.66 5.87
CA ALA A 109 -14.51 3.78 5.58
C ALA A 109 -15.28 5.02 5.09
N LEU A 110 -16.23 4.82 4.18
CA LEU A 110 -17.06 5.88 3.61
C LEU A 110 -18.02 6.48 4.65
N ASP A 111 -18.68 5.64 5.47
CA ASP A 111 -19.55 6.11 6.55
C ASP A 111 -18.76 6.87 7.63
N ASP A 112 -17.57 6.40 8.00
CA ASP A 112 -16.71 7.08 8.97
C ASP A 112 -16.20 8.45 8.46
N ALA A 113 -15.70 8.49 7.22
CA ALA A 113 -15.29 9.74 6.57
C ALA A 113 -16.47 10.71 6.42
N TYR A 114 -17.65 10.21 6.04
CA TYR A 114 -18.88 11.00 5.92
C TYR A 114 -19.31 11.59 7.27
N ALA A 115 -19.29 10.78 8.34
CA ALA A 115 -19.63 11.20 9.70
C ALA A 115 -18.65 12.24 10.25
N LYS A 116 -17.37 12.17 9.88
CA LYS A 116 -16.34 13.19 10.16
C LYS A 116 -16.49 14.48 9.35
N GLY A 117 -17.49 14.59 8.49
CA GLY A 117 -17.72 15.77 7.65
C GLY A 117 -16.84 15.84 6.39
N ILE A 118 -16.04 14.80 6.11
CA ILE A 118 -15.20 14.74 4.92
C ILE A 118 -16.09 14.51 3.69
N ARG A 119 -15.86 15.27 2.62
CA ARG A 119 -16.65 15.20 1.37
C ARG A 119 -15.80 14.99 0.12
N VAL A 120 -14.48 15.05 0.23
CA VAL A 120 -13.54 14.79 -0.88
C VAL A 120 -12.79 13.51 -0.56
N VAL A 121 -12.91 12.51 -1.43
CA VAL A 121 -12.25 11.21 -1.30
C VAL A 121 -11.42 10.95 -2.55
N ALA A 122 -10.16 10.60 -2.36
CA ALA A 122 -9.24 10.14 -3.40
C ALA A 122 -8.99 8.64 -3.24
N LEU A 123 -8.88 7.92 -4.37
CA LEU A 123 -8.56 6.48 -4.38
C LEU A 123 -7.25 6.28 -5.17
N PRO A 124 -6.09 6.14 -4.49
CA PRO A 124 -4.78 5.87 -5.11
C PRO A 124 -4.63 4.44 -5.66
N GLY A 125 -5.46 4.11 -6.67
CA GLY A 125 -5.42 2.83 -7.36
C GLY A 125 -5.88 1.63 -6.54
N ASP A 126 -6.01 0.53 -7.28
CA ASP A 126 -6.58 -0.75 -6.87
C ASP A 126 -7.92 -0.56 -6.16
N TYR A 127 -8.80 0.21 -6.79
CA TYR A 127 -10.17 0.39 -6.29
C TYR A 127 -11.03 -0.85 -6.57
N THR A 128 -10.69 -1.68 -7.57
CA THR A 128 -11.35 -2.97 -7.87
C THR A 128 -10.44 -4.19 -7.70
N ASP A 129 -11.04 -5.37 -7.44
CA ASP A 129 -10.39 -6.65 -7.70
C ASP A 129 -10.41 -6.91 -9.22
N ASP A 130 -9.26 -6.74 -9.86
CA ASP A 130 -8.95 -7.12 -11.25
C ASP A 130 -9.89 -6.54 -12.33
N ALA A 131 -10.33 -5.29 -12.21
CA ALA A 131 -11.07 -4.57 -13.26
C ALA A 131 -12.39 -5.25 -13.69
N GLN A 132 -12.88 -6.24 -12.92
CA GLN A 132 -13.93 -7.14 -13.39
C GLN A 132 -15.27 -6.40 -13.50
N PRO A 133 -16.09 -6.61 -14.56
CA PRO A 133 -17.33 -5.88 -14.74
C PRO A 133 -18.26 -5.88 -13.52
N MET A 134 -18.39 -7.01 -12.81
CA MET A 134 -19.22 -7.10 -11.61
C MET A 134 -18.70 -6.25 -10.42
N ASN A 135 -17.38 -6.04 -10.37
CA ASN A 135 -16.67 -5.29 -9.34
C ASN A 135 -16.71 -3.79 -9.68
N VAL A 136 -16.42 -3.43 -10.94
CA VAL A 136 -16.51 -2.06 -11.48
C VAL A 136 -17.94 -1.51 -11.35
N ASP A 137 -18.95 -2.26 -11.79
CA ASP A 137 -20.34 -1.82 -11.67
C ASP A 137 -20.80 -1.76 -10.20
N GLY A 138 -20.34 -2.69 -9.35
CA GLY A 138 -20.66 -2.71 -7.93
C GLY A 138 -20.05 -1.54 -7.14
N ILE A 139 -18.77 -1.22 -7.33
CA ILE A 139 -18.14 -0.08 -6.65
C ILE A 139 -18.70 1.25 -7.15
N ALA A 140 -18.98 1.37 -8.45
CA ALA A 140 -19.61 2.55 -9.03
C ALA A 140 -21.01 2.81 -8.42
N GLU A 141 -21.80 1.76 -8.17
CA GLU A 141 -23.09 1.88 -7.48
C GLU A 141 -22.91 2.41 -6.05
N ILE A 142 -21.96 1.87 -5.28
CA ILE A 142 -21.66 2.36 -3.92
C ILE A 142 -21.25 3.83 -3.96
N MET A 143 -20.29 4.19 -4.80
CA MET A 143 -19.81 5.57 -4.91
C MET A 143 -20.94 6.54 -5.28
N LYS A 144 -21.90 6.13 -6.14
CA LYS A 144 -23.12 6.90 -6.44
C LYS A 144 -24.02 7.10 -5.24
N GLN A 145 -24.22 6.09 -4.40
CA GLN A 145 -24.98 6.22 -3.15
C GLN A 145 -24.38 7.27 -2.21
N TYR A 146 -23.05 7.41 -2.17
CA TYR A 146 -22.36 8.42 -1.37
C TYR A 146 -22.25 9.79 -2.07
N GLN A 147 -22.21 9.85 -3.41
CA GLN A 147 -22.39 11.10 -4.16
C GLN A 147 -23.76 11.73 -3.90
N ALA A 148 -24.82 10.92 -3.79
CA ALA A 148 -26.15 11.40 -3.40
C ALA A 148 -26.19 11.99 -1.97
N LYS A 149 -25.23 11.63 -1.10
CA LYS A 149 -25.00 12.25 0.22
C LYS A 149 -24.08 13.50 0.16
N GLY A 150 -23.62 13.89 -1.02
CA GLY A 150 -22.73 15.04 -1.25
C GLY A 150 -21.23 14.76 -1.19
N MET A 151 -20.79 13.49 -1.25
CA MET A 151 -19.38 13.16 -1.39
C MET A 151 -18.90 13.26 -2.85
N ARG A 152 -17.62 13.52 -3.06
CA ARG A 152 -16.96 13.59 -4.37
C ARG A 152 -15.76 12.64 -4.38
N PHE A 153 -15.60 11.91 -5.48
CA PHE A 153 -14.59 10.86 -5.63
C PHE A 153 -13.63 11.18 -6.77
N PHE A 154 -12.34 10.89 -6.55
CA PHE A 154 -11.25 11.15 -7.48
C PHE A 154 -10.32 9.93 -7.52
N ILE A 155 -10.39 9.15 -8.59
CA ILE A 155 -9.61 7.91 -8.72
C ILE A 155 -8.32 8.13 -9.53
N ALA A 156 -7.29 7.36 -9.19
CA ALA A 156 -6.15 7.04 -10.04
C ALA A 156 -6.20 5.52 -10.33
N PRO A 157 -5.69 5.01 -11.46
CA PRO A 157 -5.62 3.57 -11.69
C PRO A 157 -4.50 2.94 -10.87
N GLY A 158 -4.73 1.73 -10.36
CA GLY A 158 -3.69 0.80 -9.92
C GLY A 158 -3.49 -0.38 -10.86
N ASN A 159 -2.59 -1.29 -10.51
CA ASN A 159 -2.24 -2.42 -11.39
C ASN A 159 -3.29 -3.54 -11.43
N HIS A 160 -4.37 -3.41 -10.66
CA HIS A 160 -5.55 -4.27 -10.70
C HIS A 160 -6.79 -3.54 -11.24
N ASP A 161 -6.69 -2.24 -11.59
CA ASP A 161 -7.84 -1.50 -12.14
C ASP A 161 -7.88 -1.51 -13.65
N PRO A 162 -6.74 -1.37 -14.36
CA PRO A 162 -6.45 -2.26 -15.48
C PRO A 162 -5.26 -3.16 -15.13
N VAL A 163 -5.47 -4.49 -15.19
CA VAL A 163 -4.39 -5.48 -15.13
C VAL A 163 -3.53 -5.43 -16.40
N GLU A 164 -4.18 -5.14 -17.53
CA GLU A 164 -3.60 -5.01 -18.87
C GLU A 164 -4.15 -3.75 -19.58
N PRO A 165 -3.43 -3.14 -20.54
CA PRO A 165 -3.87 -1.88 -21.16
C PRO A 165 -5.15 -2.02 -21.99
N PHE A 166 -5.41 -3.25 -22.47
CA PHE A 166 -6.57 -3.65 -23.27
C PHE A 166 -7.28 -4.80 -22.57
N ASP A 167 -8.54 -5.04 -22.94
CA ASP A 167 -9.37 -6.08 -22.36
C ASP A 167 -8.73 -7.48 -22.42
N ASP A 168 -8.57 -8.15 -21.28
CA ASP A 168 -8.26 -9.58 -21.20
C ASP A 168 -9.58 -10.37 -21.09
N ASN A 169 -9.97 -11.00 -22.20
CA ASN A 169 -11.14 -11.87 -22.31
C ASN A 169 -10.83 -13.36 -22.07
N GLU A 170 -9.62 -13.69 -21.62
CA GLU A 170 -9.16 -15.03 -21.22
C GLU A 170 -8.99 -15.17 -19.69
N ALA A 171 -9.07 -14.08 -18.93
CA ALA A 171 -8.89 -14.01 -17.49
C ALA A 171 -9.95 -14.73 -16.63
N GLY A 172 -9.79 -14.68 -15.30
CA GLY A 172 -10.76 -15.15 -14.30
C GLY A 172 -10.09 -15.82 -13.08
N LYS A 173 -10.87 -16.47 -12.22
CA LYS A 173 -10.40 -17.02 -10.92
C LYS A 173 -10.85 -18.48 -10.72
N ASN A 174 -10.08 -19.26 -9.97
CA ASN A 174 -10.21 -20.73 -9.86
C ASN A 174 -10.85 -21.22 -8.55
N ASP A 175 -11.24 -20.28 -7.69
CA ASP A 175 -11.38 -20.42 -6.23
C ASP A 175 -12.57 -19.61 -5.68
N PHE A 176 -13.64 -19.43 -6.47
CA PHE A 176 -14.94 -18.99 -5.95
C PHE A 176 -15.54 -20.09 -5.07
N LEU A 177 -16.21 -19.73 -3.99
CA LEU A 177 -16.77 -20.69 -3.04
C LEU A 177 -18.16 -21.17 -3.49
N THR A 178 -18.37 -22.48 -3.49
CA THR A 178 -19.67 -23.11 -3.70
C THR A 178 -20.43 -23.31 -2.38
N LYS A 179 -21.74 -23.50 -2.47
CA LYS A 179 -22.62 -23.84 -1.32
C LYS A 179 -22.18 -25.10 -0.57
N ASP A 180 -21.41 -25.98 -1.22
CA ASP A 180 -20.97 -27.29 -0.70
C ASP A 180 -19.53 -27.23 -0.13
N GLY A 181 -18.96 -26.02 0.05
CA GLY A 181 -17.65 -25.81 0.66
C GLY A 181 -16.45 -25.97 -0.28
N LYS A 182 -16.69 -26.12 -1.59
CA LYS A 182 -15.66 -26.38 -2.61
C LYS A 182 -15.35 -25.14 -3.45
N GLU A 183 -14.16 -25.14 -4.05
CA GLU A 183 -13.77 -24.19 -5.10
C GLU A 183 -14.54 -24.40 -6.42
N GLN A 184 -14.81 -23.31 -7.12
CA GLN A 184 -15.39 -23.25 -8.45
C GLN A 184 -14.53 -22.36 -9.35
N LYS A 185 -14.15 -22.89 -10.52
CA LYS A 185 -13.48 -22.11 -11.57
C LYS A 185 -14.49 -21.28 -12.34
N ILE A 186 -14.24 -19.99 -12.48
CA ILE A 186 -15.08 -19.07 -13.23
C ILE A 186 -14.16 -18.19 -14.08
N TYR A 187 -14.27 -18.31 -15.40
CA TYR A 187 -13.38 -17.67 -16.37
C TYR A 187 -14.16 -16.89 -17.44
N ALA A 188 -13.51 -15.90 -18.05
CA ALA A 188 -14.01 -15.16 -19.20
C ALA A 188 -14.20 -16.06 -20.43
N THR A 189 -15.11 -15.70 -21.33
CA THR A 189 -15.58 -16.61 -22.39
C THR A 189 -14.51 -16.96 -23.43
N GLY A 190 -13.48 -16.12 -23.59
CA GLY A 190 -12.31 -16.38 -24.43
C GLY A 190 -11.29 -17.35 -23.82
N ASN A 191 -11.39 -17.67 -22.52
CA ASN A 191 -10.45 -18.58 -21.86
C ASN A 191 -10.41 -19.95 -22.55
N PRO A 192 -9.24 -20.57 -22.75
CA PRO A 192 -9.13 -21.87 -23.41
C PRO A 192 -10.04 -22.98 -22.85
N ALA A 193 -10.30 -23.01 -21.55
CA ALA A 193 -11.21 -23.99 -20.94
C ALA A 193 -12.70 -23.71 -21.25
N CYS A 194 -13.07 -22.45 -21.47
CA CYS A 194 -14.40 -22.06 -21.96
C CYS A 194 -14.58 -22.40 -23.44
N LEU A 195 -13.55 -22.16 -24.26
CA LEU A 195 -13.56 -22.53 -25.68
C LEU A 195 -13.66 -24.05 -25.90
N THR A 196 -12.98 -24.86 -25.06
CA THR A 196 -13.08 -26.32 -25.09
C THR A 196 -14.30 -26.90 -24.34
N LYS A 197 -15.08 -26.04 -23.65
CA LYS A 197 -16.26 -26.41 -22.86
C LYS A 197 -15.96 -27.41 -21.73
N ASP A 198 -14.89 -27.15 -20.96
CA ASP A 198 -14.57 -27.88 -19.73
C ASP A 198 -15.79 -27.84 -18.77
N PRO A 199 -16.42 -28.98 -18.43
CA PRO A 199 -17.62 -29.02 -17.59
C PRO A 199 -17.34 -28.65 -16.12
N THR A 200 -16.08 -28.46 -15.74
CA THR A 200 -15.66 -27.97 -14.40
C THR A 200 -15.51 -26.45 -14.33
N VAL A 201 -15.65 -25.74 -15.47
CA VAL A 201 -15.49 -24.29 -15.58
C VAL A 201 -16.83 -23.64 -15.91
N ILE A 202 -17.11 -22.53 -15.24
CA ILE A 202 -18.27 -21.67 -15.53
C ILE A 202 -17.77 -20.46 -16.31
N CYS A 203 -18.44 -20.15 -17.41
CA CYS A 203 -17.97 -19.17 -18.38
C CYS A 203 -18.83 -17.91 -18.35
N THR A 204 -18.20 -16.76 -18.08
CA THR A 204 -18.87 -15.45 -18.07
C THR A 204 -17.85 -14.32 -18.23
N ASP A 205 -18.15 -13.33 -19.06
CA ASP A 205 -17.31 -12.13 -19.17
C ASP A 205 -17.46 -11.21 -17.94
N GLN A 206 -18.29 -11.52 -16.95
CA GLN A 206 -18.33 -10.78 -15.68
C GLN A 206 -17.03 -10.89 -14.85
N VAL A 207 -16.14 -11.81 -15.20
CA VAL A 207 -14.78 -11.98 -14.62
C VAL A 207 -13.64 -11.69 -15.62
N MET A 208 -13.95 -11.11 -16.80
CA MET A 208 -12.93 -10.56 -17.69
C MET A 208 -12.21 -9.38 -17.00
N GLU A 209 -10.99 -9.06 -17.39
CA GLU A 209 -10.26 -7.92 -16.84
C GLU A 209 -10.35 -6.77 -17.86
N GLN A 210 -10.99 -5.65 -17.49
CA GLN A 210 -11.26 -4.53 -18.40
C GLN A 210 -10.01 -3.70 -18.70
N GLY A 211 -9.86 -3.28 -19.96
CA GLY A 211 -8.80 -2.37 -20.37
C GLY A 211 -9.11 -0.88 -20.12
N THR A 212 -8.08 -0.04 -20.21
CA THR A 212 -8.10 1.39 -19.83
C THR A 212 -9.28 2.18 -20.40
N GLU A 213 -9.64 1.97 -21.68
CA GLU A 213 -10.72 2.72 -22.33
C GLU A 213 -12.11 2.40 -21.73
N ARG A 214 -12.40 1.12 -21.41
CA ARG A 214 -13.70 0.74 -20.82
C ARG A 214 -13.86 1.35 -19.43
N LEU A 215 -12.79 1.35 -18.64
CA LEU A 215 -12.77 1.89 -17.29
C LEU A 215 -12.96 3.40 -17.29
N MET A 216 -12.31 4.13 -18.20
CA MET A 216 -12.54 5.56 -18.37
C MET A 216 -14.00 5.91 -18.69
N VAL A 217 -14.71 5.06 -19.42
CA VAL A 217 -16.14 5.23 -19.70
C VAL A 217 -16.99 4.88 -18.47
N LYS A 218 -16.74 3.72 -17.83
CA LYS A 218 -17.50 3.22 -16.68
C LYS A 218 -17.34 4.06 -15.41
N MET A 219 -16.13 4.52 -15.15
CA MET A 219 -15.73 5.26 -13.93
C MET A 219 -15.53 6.77 -14.19
N GLY A 220 -15.97 7.27 -15.35
CA GLY A 220 -15.71 8.63 -15.83
C GLY A 220 -16.05 9.74 -14.83
N GLU A 221 -17.20 9.64 -14.16
CA GLU A 221 -17.69 10.65 -13.22
C GLU A 221 -16.90 10.76 -11.90
N PHE A 222 -16.00 9.82 -11.64
CA PHE A 222 -15.13 9.78 -10.45
C PHE A 222 -13.74 10.40 -10.73
N GLY A 223 -13.70 11.41 -11.59
CA GLY A 223 -12.54 12.26 -11.88
C GLY A 223 -11.90 12.05 -13.26
N PHE A 224 -12.06 10.88 -13.89
CA PHE A 224 -11.52 10.65 -15.24
C PHE A 224 -12.16 11.53 -16.34
N MET A 225 -13.32 12.11 -16.09
CA MET A 225 -14.02 13.10 -16.93
C MET A 225 -14.33 14.36 -16.10
N PRO A 226 -14.40 15.56 -16.72
CA PRO A 226 -14.73 16.79 -16.02
C PRO A 226 -16.14 16.77 -15.43
N ASN A 227 -16.33 17.40 -14.28
CA ASN A 227 -17.65 17.65 -13.68
C ASN A 227 -18.00 19.14 -13.73
N LYS A 228 -19.29 19.49 -13.86
CA LYS A 228 -19.76 20.89 -13.85
C LYS A 228 -19.54 21.61 -12.51
N ALA A 229 -19.27 20.86 -11.44
CA ALA A 229 -18.91 21.38 -10.12
C ALA A 229 -17.41 21.68 -9.95
N ASP A 230 -16.57 21.37 -10.95
CA ASP A 230 -15.13 21.65 -10.89
C ASP A 230 -14.83 23.10 -11.32
N LEU A 231 -13.88 23.73 -10.62
CA LEU A 231 -13.38 25.07 -10.96
C LEU A 231 -12.25 25.01 -11.99
N LEU A 232 -11.60 23.85 -12.08
CA LEU A 232 -10.61 23.45 -13.08
C LEU A 232 -10.69 21.94 -13.21
N TRP A 233 -10.62 21.43 -14.44
CA TRP A 233 -10.27 20.05 -14.74
C TRP A 233 -9.41 20.08 -16.00
N GLU A 234 -8.30 19.34 -16.05
CA GLU A 234 -7.42 19.26 -17.21
C GLU A 234 -6.58 17.96 -17.20
N THR A 235 -5.99 17.62 -18.34
CA THR A 235 -5.07 16.48 -18.52
C THR A 235 -3.71 16.96 -19.04
N PRO A 236 -2.66 16.11 -19.09
CA PRO A 236 -1.39 16.44 -19.74
C PRO A 236 -1.49 16.91 -21.20
N PHE A 237 -2.62 16.66 -21.86
CA PHE A 237 -2.87 16.91 -23.27
C PHE A 237 -3.83 18.09 -23.51
N SER A 238 -4.43 18.64 -22.45
CA SER A 238 -5.43 19.70 -22.54
C SER A 238 -4.81 21.03 -22.98
N LYS A 239 -5.55 21.77 -23.81
CA LYS A 239 -5.16 23.07 -24.37
C LYS A 239 -6.38 23.99 -24.34
N TYR A 240 -6.41 24.93 -23.39
CA TYR A 240 -7.52 25.88 -23.25
C TYR A 240 -7.19 27.23 -23.88
N ASP A 241 -8.14 27.74 -24.66
CA ASP A 241 -8.03 29.03 -25.32
C ASP A 241 -7.85 30.16 -24.30
N ALA A 242 -6.85 31.01 -24.55
CA ALA A 242 -6.43 32.08 -23.64
C ALA A 242 -6.18 31.64 -22.17
N GLY A 243 -5.89 30.35 -21.94
CA GLY A 243 -5.65 29.80 -20.60
C GLY A 243 -6.89 29.74 -19.70
N LYS A 244 -8.12 29.78 -20.26
CA LYS A 244 -9.36 29.81 -19.47
C LYS A 244 -10.10 28.47 -19.54
N TYR A 245 -10.25 27.82 -18.39
CA TYR A 245 -11.08 26.64 -18.23
C TYR A 245 -12.57 26.96 -18.48
N THR A 246 -13.24 26.07 -19.23
CA THR A 246 -14.69 25.92 -19.21
C THR A 246 -15.04 24.44 -19.24
N TYR A 247 -16.18 24.07 -18.66
CA TYR A 247 -16.66 22.68 -18.65
C TYR A 247 -16.78 22.10 -20.07
N ASP A 248 -17.36 22.85 -21.00
CA ASP A 248 -17.59 22.38 -22.38
C ASP A 248 -16.26 22.19 -23.14
N ALA A 249 -15.28 23.08 -22.95
CA ALA A 249 -13.95 22.92 -23.55
C ALA A 249 -13.17 21.74 -22.94
N ALA A 250 -13.33 21.50 -21.63
CA ALA A 250 -12.76 20.33 -20.96
C ALA A 250 -13.39 19.02 -21.45
N LEU A 251 -14.71 18.97 -21.57
CA LEU A 251 -15.47 17.81 -22.05
C LEU A 251 -15.12 17.47 -23.51
N ALA A 252 -14.92 18.48 -24.36
CA ALA A 252 -14.46 18.30 -25.74
C ALA A 252 -13.04 17.69 -25.85
N GLN A 253 -12.25 17.71 -24.77
CA GLN A 253 -10.86 17.23 -24.73
C GLN A 253 -10.65 16.05 -23.77
N SER A 254 -11.69 15.52 -23.12
CA SER A 254 -11.54 14.50 -22.06
C SER A 254 -11.53 13.05 -22.55
N GLY A 255 -11.95 12.81 -23.80
CA GLY A 255 -12.05 11.47 -24.39
C GLY A 255 -10.72 10.75 -24.56
N SER A 256 -10.75 9.41 -24.63
CA SER A 256 -9.59 8.52 -24.74
C SER A 256 -8.59 8.95 -25.83
N LYS A 257 -9.07 9.21 -27.04
CA LYS A 257 -8.27 9.61 -28.21
C LYS A 257 -7.55 10.96 -28.05
N SER A 258 -8.00 11.81 -27.13
CA SER A 258 -7.35 13.09 -26.80
C SER A 258 -6.24 12.93 -25.76
N ARG A 259 -6.03 11.71 -25.24
CA ARG A 259 -5.14 11.39 -24.11
C ARG A 259 -4.15 10.28 -24.43
N GLU A 260 -3.83 10.11 -25.71
CA GLU A 260 -2.87 9.13 -26.19
C GLU A 260 -1.42 9.65 -26.09
N PHE A 261 -0.50 8.81 -25.62
CA PHE A 261 0.94 9.02 -25.72
C PHE A 261 1.60 7.86 -26.47
N GLU A 262 2.73 8.11 -27.13
CA GLU A 262 3.52 7.05 -27.77
C GLU A 262 4.51 6.44 -26.75
N ILE A 263 4.54 5.12 -26.68
CA ILE A 263 5.47 4.30 -25.89
C ILE A 263 6.16 3.30 -26.81
N CYS A 264 7.45 3.06 -26.59
CA CYS A 264 8.25 2.03 -27.27
C CYS A 264 8.83 1.06 -26.24
N ALA A 265 9.38 -0.07 -26.68
CA ALA A 265 9.98 -1.08 -25.77
C ALA A 265 11.19 -0.53 -24.98
N GLU A 266 11.88 0.48 -25.52
CA GLU A 266 13.07 1.10 -24.92
C GLU A 266 12.80 2.39 -24.11
N GLY A 267 11.60 2.99 -24.20
CA GLY A 267 11.30 4.24 -23.51
C GLY A 267 10.15 5.07 -24.12
N SER A 268 10.08 6.33 -23.71
CA SER A 268 9.07 7.30 -24.14
C SER A 268 9.19 7.61 -25.64
N GLY A 269 8.08 7.51 -26.37
CA GLY A 269 8.01 7.86 -27.78
C GLY A 269 7.81 9.36 -28.02
N GLY A 270 7.28 9.70 -29.20
CA GLY A 270 6.87 11.05 -29.58
C GLY A 270 8.01 12.06 -29.46
N ALA A 271 7.78 13.15 -28.73
CA ALA A 271 8.76 14.22 -28.53
C ALA A 271 10.07 13.77 -27.85
N TYR A 272 10.05 12.66 -27.12
CA TYR A 272 11.22 12.15 -26.37
C TYR A 272 12.03 11.12 -27.16
N LYS A 273 11.46 10.56 -28.23
CA LYS A 273 12.03 9.44 -28.99
C LYS A 273 13.42 9.74 -29.54
N ALA A 274 13.60 10.85 -30.26
CA ALA A 274 14.87 11.19 -30.89
C ALA A 274 16.03 11.34 -29.88
N ALA A 275 15.75 11.94 -28.70
CA ALA A 275 16.74 12.05 -27.63
C ALA A 275 17.03 10.70 -26.96
N GLY A 276 16.01 9.85 -26.81
CA GLY A 276 16.14 8.47 -26.33
C GLY A 276 16.98 7.58 -27.26
N GLU A 277 16.70 7.61 -28.56
CA GLU A 277 17.44 6.88 -29.60
C GLU A 277 18.90 7.34 -29.68
N ALA A 278 19.15 8.65 -29.63
CA ALA A 278 20.51 9.20 -29.59
C ALA A 278 21.28 8.77 -28.33
N LYS A 279 20.62 8.72 -27.16
CA LYS A 279 21.22 8.24 -25.90
C LYS A 279 21.50 6.74 -25.93
N LEU A 280 20.64 5.95 -26.60
CA LEU A 280 20.75 4.49 -26.66
C LEU A 280 21.67 3.99 -27.79
N GLY A 281 21.94 4.83 -28.79
CA GLY A 281 22.76 4.48 -29.96
C GLY A 281 22.05 3.59 -30.99
N LYS A 282 20.73 3.44 -30.91
CA LYS A 282 19.89 2.68 -31.86
C LYS A 282 18.46 3.22 -31.90
N ALA A 283 17.76 2.94 -32.99
CA ALA A 283 16.33 3.22 -33.11
C ALA A 283 15.50 2.43 -32.08
N PHE A 284 14.40 3.03 -31.63
CA PHE A 284 13.41 2.40 -30.74
C PHE A 284 12.49 1.48 -31.54
N THR A 285 12.02 0.42 -30.89
CA THR A 285 11.23 -0.66 -31.48
C THR A 285 9.88 -0.80 -30.79
N LYS A 286 8.93 -1.47 -31.48
CA LYS A 286 7.60 -1.80 -30.93
C LYS A 286 6.84 -0.57 -30.41
N CYS A 287 7.01 0.56 -31.08
CA CYS A 287 6.31 1.79 -30.71
C CYS A 287 4.82 1.66 -31.00
N THR A 288 4.00 2.03 -30.02
CA THR A 288 2.54 2.05 -30.09
C THR A 288 2.00 3.21 -29.28
N LYS A 289 0.69 3.47 -29.38
CA LYS A 289 0.01 4.43 -28.53
C LYS A 289 -0.74 3.74 -27.41
N LEU A 290 -0.67 4.31 -26.21
CA LEU A 290 -1.51 3.95 -25.07
C LEU A 290 -2.23 5.20 -24.56
N ILE A 291 -3.33 4.98 -23.83
CA ILE A 291 -4.10 6.04 -23.19
C ILE A 291 -3.49 6.33 -21.81
N ASP A 292 -3.42 7.60 -21.42
CA ASP A 292 -3.04 8.02 -20.08
C ASP A 292 -4.22 8.68 -19.33
N THR A 293 -4.50 8.17 -18.13
CA THR A 293 -5.65 8.57 -17.32
C THR A 293 -5.35 9.68 -16.30
N THR A 294 -4.15 10.28 -16.31
CA THR A 294 -3.77 11.43 -15.45
C THR A 294 -4.71 12.62 -15.66
N TYR A 295 -5.08 13.30 -14.57
CA TYR A 295 -5.80 14.58 -14.59
C TYR A 295 -5.47 15.44 -13.36
N LEU A 296 -5.57 16.76 -13.52
CA LEU A 296 -5.62 17.75 -12.44
C LEU A 296 -7.06 18.23 -12.28
N VAL A 297 -7.52 18.41 -11.05
CA VAL A 297 -8.86 18.96 -10.76
C VAL A 297 -8.83 19.91 -9.56
N GLU A 298 -9.64 20.98 -9.61
CA GLU A 298 -9.93 21.89 -8.50
C GLU A 298 -11.39 21.70 -8.04
N PRO A 299 -11.65 20.73 -7.14
CA PRO A 299 -13.01 20.38 -6.74
C PRO A 299 -13.63 21.35 -5.73
N VAL A 300 -12.78 22.15 -5.05
CA VAL A 300 -13.13 23.30 -4.22
C VAL A 300 -12.04 24.36 -4.37
N LYS A 301 -12.38 25.64 -4.19
CA LYS A 301 -11.46 26.77 -4.41
C LYS A 301 -10.18 26.64 -3.57
N GLY A 302 -9.04 26.58 -4.25
CA GLY A 302 -7.71 26.53 -3.64
C GLY A 302 -7.15 25.13 -3.39
N LEU A 303 -7.93 24.06 -3.53
CA LEU A 303 -7.45 22.68 -3.43
C LEU A 303 -7.26 22.10 -4.84
N TRP A 304 -6.05 21.66 -5.16
CA TRP A 304 -5.73 20.94 -6.39
C TRP A 304 -5.43 19.48 -6.08
N LEU A 305 -6.17 18.58 -6.74
CA LEU A 305 -5.90 17.14 -6.72
C LEU A 305 -5.29 16.74 -8.06
N LEU A 306 -4.08 16.19 -8.02
CA LEU A 306 -3.39 15.66 -9.20
C LEU A 306 -3.43 14.13 -9.13
N SER A 307 -4.35 13.53 -9.88
CA SER A 307 -4.42 12.08 -10.08
C SER A 307 -3.43 11.69 -11.17
N ILE A 308 -2.52 10.76 -10.86
CA ILE A 308 -1.41 10.39 -11.72
C ILE A 308 -1.55 8.91 -12.13
N ASP A 309 -1.60 8.68 -13.43
CA ASP A 309 -1.54 7.36 -14.02
C ASP A 309 -0.08 6.85 -14.04
N ALA A 310 0.31 6.17 -12.97
CA ALA A 310 1.64 5.58 -12.84
C ALA A 310 1.71 4.12 -13.35
N ASN A 311 0.63 3.59 -13.94
CA ASN A 311 0.68 2.30 -14.64
C ASN A 311 1.52 2.45 -15.92
N VAL A 312 2.42 1.50 -16.18
CA VAL A 312 3.20 1.48 -17.41
C VAL A 312 3.25 0.07 -17.99
N PHE A 313 2.60 -0.10 -19.14
CA PHE A 313 2.55 -1.33 -19.90
C PHE A 313 3.59 -1.26 -21.02
N VAL A 314 4.74 -1.91 -20.84
CA VAL A 314 5.85 -1.82 -21.81
C VAL A 314 5.64 -2.85 -22.93
N PRO A 315 5.73 -2.49 -24.22
CA PRO A 315 5.63 -3.45 -25.33
C PRO A 315 6.67 -4.59 -25.23
N ASN A 316 6.18 -5.82 -25.05
CA ASN A 316 6.99 -6.98 -24.69
C ASN A 316 7.46 -7.82 -25.91
N ALA A 317 7.99 -9.02 -25.68
CA ALA A 317 8.44 -9.93 -26.74
C ALA A 317 7.34 -10.36 -27.74
N LYS A 318 6.08 -10.42 -27.31
CA LYS A 318 4.89 -10.86 -28.03
C LYS A 318 4.12 -9.70 -28.72
N PHE A 319 4.55 -8.45 -28.56
CA PHE A 319 3.92 -7.31 -29.23
C PHE A 319 3.95 -7.48 -30.76
N ASP A 320 2.76 -7.42 -31.37
CA ASP A 320 2.57 -7.48 -32.82
C ASP A 320 2.06 -6.12 -33.34
N PRO A 321 2.83 -5.40 -34.18
CA PRO A 321 2.38 -4.16 -34.81
C PRO A 321 1.11 -4.31 -35.69
N ALA A 322 0.79 -5.53 -36.16
CA ALA A 322 -0.44 -5.80 -36.90
C ALA A 322 -1.66 -6.01 -35.97
N ASN A 323 -1.44 -6.26 -34.68
CA ASN A 323 -2.47 -6.38 -33.64
C ASN A 323 -2.04 -5.63 -32.36
N PRO A 324 -1.89 -4.29 -32.42
CA PRO A 324 -1.29 -3.49 -31.35
C PRO A 324 -2.18 -3.39 -30.08
N THR A 325 -3.43 -3.86 -30.16
CA THR A 325 -4.40 -3.92 -29.06
C THR A 325 -4.43 -5.29 -28.36
N SER A 326 -3.53 -6.21 -28.70
CA SER A 326 -3.41 -7.49 -28.00
C SER A 326 -2.85 -7.26 -26.58
N PHE A 327 -3.66 -7.55 -25.55
CA PHE A 327 -3.25 -7.43 -24.14
C PHE A 327 -1.94 -8.18 -23.84
N LYS A 328 -1.78 -9.39 -24.42
CA LYS A 328 -0.57 -10.23 -24.32
C LYS A 328 0.72 -9.57 -24.84
N GLY A 329 0.61 -8.49 -25.61
CA GLY A 329 1.72 -7.73 -26.18
C GLY A 329 2.48 -6.84 -25.19
N PHE A 330 2.08 -6.79 -23.91
CA PHE A 330 2.65 -5.88 -22.92
C PHE A 330 3.17 -6.59 -21.66
N ASP A 331 4.11 -5.95 -20.97
CA ASP A 331 4.51 -6.35 -19.61
C ASP A 331 3.53 -5.73 -18.60
N GLY A 332 2.99 -6.56 -17.70
CA GLY A 332 2.03 -6.13 -16.67
C GLY A 332 2.60 -5.06 -15.72
N ALA A 333 1.79 -4.07 -15.37
CA ALA A 333 2.25 -2.86 -14.68
C ALA A 333 2.72 -3.09 -13.22
N GLY A 334 2.41 -4.23 -12.59
CA GLY A 334 2.58 -4.46 -11.15
C GLY A 334 4.01 -4.42 -10.59
N ASN A 335 5.06 -4.35 -11.42
CA ASN A 335 6.45 -4.07 -11.01
C ASN A 335 7.05 -2.85 -11.74
N ALA A 336 6.26 -2.16 -12.57
CA ALA A 336 6.72 -1.09 -13.45
C ALA A 336 6.79 0.25 -12.70
N GLY A 337 5.62 0.71 -12.23
CA GLY A 337 5.44 1.92 -11.41
C GLY A 337 6.31 3.11 -11.81
N TRP A 338 6.76 3.87 -10.80
CA TRP A 338 7.56 5.07 -11.04
C TRP A 338 8.93 4.80 -11.68
N ASN A 339 9.53 3.62 -11.48
CA ASN A 339 10.75 3.20 -12.18
C ASN A 339 10.58 3.27 -13.71
N LYS A 340 9.39 2.92 -14.21
CA LYS A 340 9.05 3.00 -15.63
C LYS A 340 8.41 4.33 -16.02
N VAL A 341 7.71 5.05 -15.15
CA VAL A 341 7.20 6.42 -15.45
C VAL A 341 8.34 7.34 -15.89
N ILE A 342 9.45 7.38 -15.15
CA ILE A 342 10.59 8.28 -15.44
C ILE A 342 11.35 7.94 -16.74
N THR A 343 11.00 6.85 -17.42
CA THR A 343 11.63 6.40 -18.68
C THR A 343 10.63 6.30 -19.85
N HIS A 344 9.38 5.91 -19.59
CA HIS A 344 8.36 5.58 -20.59
C HIS A 344 7.15 6.54 -20.61
N LYS A 345 7.01 7.42 -19.61
CA LYS A 345 6.01 8.51 -19.56
C LYS A 345 6.68 9.87 -19.29
N MET A 346 7.72 10.24 -20.02
CA MET A 346 8.44 11.51 -19.75
C MET A 346 7.56 12.77 -19.86
N PHE A 347 6.52 12.77 -20.69
CA PHE A 347 5.51 13.85 -20.74
C PHE A 347 4.82 14.09 -19.40
N LEU A 348 4.62 13.04 -18.60
CA LEU A 348 3.99 13.11 -17.29
C LEU A 348 4.90 13.82 -16.28
N MET A 349 6.23 13.62 -16.38
CA MET A 349 7.20 14.34 -15.54
C MET A 349 7.21 15.85 -15.84
N ASP A 350 7.18 16.22 -17.11
CA ASP A 350 7.08 17.63 -17.54
C ASP A 350 5.73 18.25 -17.12
N TYR A 351 4.64 17.48 -17.20
CA TYR A 351 3.32 17.92 -16.74
C TYR A 351 3.27 18.13 -15.22
N ILE A 352 3.75 17.18 -14.40
CA ILE A 352 3.83 17.32 -12.94
C ILE A 352 4.64 18.56 -12.56
N LYS A 353 5.75 18.81 -13.26
CA LYS A 353 6.57 20.02 -13.06
C LYS A 353 5.81 21.32 -13.36
N SER A 354 5.02 21.34 -14.44
CA SER A 354 4.13 22.46 -14.77
C SER A 354 3.03 22.66 -13.72
N VAL A 355 2.39 21.58 -13.25
CA VAL A 355 1.35 21.63 -12.20
C VAL A 355 1.93 22.14 -10.89
N ALA A 356 3.09 21.64 -10.44
CA ALA A 356 3.73 22.07 -9.20
C ALA A 356 4.14 23.55 -9.25
N ALA A 357 4.68 24.02 -10.38
CA ALA A 357 5.03 25.42 -10.58
C ALA A 357 3.80 26.34 -10.54
N ARG A 358 2.71 25.98 -11.23
CA ARG A 358 1.45 26.75 -11.22
C ARG A 358 0.78 26.74 -9.85
N ALA A 359 0.70 25.59 -9.19
CA ALA A 359 0.13 25.49 -7.85
C ALA A 359 0.82 26.45 -6.87
N LYS A 360 2.15 26.52 -6.92
CA LYS A 360 2.94 27.49 -6.14
C LYS A 360 2.66 28.95 -6.54
N ALA A 361 2.57 29.25 -7.82
CA ALA A 361 2.32 30.61 -8.31
C ALA A 361 0.90 31.12 -7.98
N GLU A 362 -0.09 30.22 -7.97
CA GLU A 362 -1.50 30.53 -7.70
C GLU A 362 -1.90 30.32 -6.23
N GLY A 363 -0.98 29.88 -5.36
CA GLY A 363 -1.25 29.64 -3.94
C GLY A 363 -2.17 28.45 -3.66
N LYS A 364 -2.15 27.43 -4.52
CA LYS A 364 -2.98 26.22 -4.44
C LYS A 364 -2.36 25.18 -3.50
N GLN A 365 -3.21 24.52 -2.72
CA GLN A 365 -2.88 23.33 -1.95
C GLN A 365 -2.86 22.14 -2.90
N LEU A 366 -1.67 21.67 -3.30
CA LEU A 366 -1.52 20.55 -4.24
C LEU A 366 -1.36 19.22 -3.50
N MET A 367 -2.33 18.31 -3.66
CA MET A 367 -2.20 16.91 -3.26
C MET A 367 -2.09 16.04 -4.51
N ALA A 368 -0.93 15.45 -4.75
CA ALA A 368 -0.77 14.45 -5.81
C ALA A 368 -0.95 13.03 -5.27
N PHE A 369 -1.53 12.16 -6.07
CA PHE A 369 -1.68 10.76 -5.73
C PHE A 369 -1.58 9.87 -6.97
N SER A 370 -0.99 8.70 -6.78
CA SER A 370 -0.86 7.63 -7.75
C SER A 370 -0.87 6.30 -7.01
N HIS A 371 -0.99 5.19 -7.72
CA HIS A 371 -0.96 3.89 -7.08
C HIS A 371 0.39 3.55 -6.44
N TYR A 372 1.51 3.87 -7.10
CA TYR A 372 2.83 3.37 -6.69
C TYR A 372 3.58 4.34 -5.76
N PRO A 373 4.40 3.82 -4.81
CA PRO A 373 5.33 4.64 -4.05
C PRO A 373 6.35 5.34 -4.96
N THR A 374 6.77 6.56 -4.60
CA THR A 374 7.80 7.34 -5.34
C THR A 374 9.23 7.12 -4.80
N MET A 375 9.40 6.37 -3.72
CA MET A 375 10.68 6.13 -3.03
C MET A 375 10.63 4.83 -2.19
N ASP A 376 11.74 4.47 -1.55
CA ASP A 376 11.83 3.33 -0.63
C ASP A 376 10.74 3.38 0.45
N PHE A 377 10.04 2.25 0.63
CA PHE A 377 8.94 2.07 1.58
C PHE A 377 9.27 1.07 2.70
N TYR A 378 10.52 0.63 2.81
CA TYR A 378 11.05 -0.26 3.85
C TYR A 378 11.91 0.49 4.88
N ALA A 379 11.75 1.81 5.00
CA ALA A 379 12.59 2.64 5.87
C ALA A 379 14.10 2.41 5.65
N ASN A 380 14.49 2.32 4.37
CA ASN A 380 15.84 2.02 3.89
C ASN A 380 16.39 0.62 4.30
N GLN A 381 15.52 -0.31 4.75
CA GLN A 381 15.93 -1.68 5.08
C GLN A 381 16.00 -2.62 3.86
N THR A 382 15.68 -2.15 2.66
CA THR A 382 15.61 -2.97 1.42
C THR A 382 16.86 -3.81 1.18
N GLN A 383 18.07 -3.27 1.38
CA GLN A 383 19.30 -4.06 1.18
C GLN A 383 19.47 -5.12 2.27
N ALA A 384 19.27 -4.76 3.53
CA ALA A 384 19.35 -5.70 4.65
C ALA A 384 18.34 -6.86 4.48
N MET A 385 17.14 -6.60 3.97
CA MET A 385 16.17 -7.65 3.62
C MET A 385 16.70 -8.59 2.53
N LYS A 386 17.32 -8.05 1.46
CA LYS A 386 17.92 -8.87 0.38
C LYS A 386 19.10 -9.72 0.88
N ASP A 387 19.84 -9.24 1.88
CA ASP A 387 20.99 -9.94 2.44
C ASP A 387 20.60 -11.07 3.43
N VAL A 388 19.41 -10.98 4.03
CA VAL A 388 18.94 -11.88 5.11
C VAL A 388 17.93 -12.93 4.64
N PHE A 389 17.09 -12.60 3.66
CA PHE A 389 15.97 -13.44 3.22
C PHE A 389 16.21 -14.08 1.84
N LYS A 390 15.28 -14.94 1.40
CA LYS A 390 15.31 -15.55 0.05
C LYS A 390 15.28 -14.49 -1.05
N SER A 391 15.91 -14.79 -2.18
CA SER A 391 15.80 -13.95 -3.38
C SER A 391 14.33 -13.75 -3.78
N GLY A 392 13.94 -12.51 -4.10
CA GLY A 392 12.55 -12.15 -4.40
C GLY A 392 11.64 -11.97 -3.19
N ALA A 393 12.12 -12.23 -1.96
CA ALA A 393 11.34 -12.01 -0.74
C ALA A 393 10.87 -10.57 -0.61
N PHE A 394 9.73 -10.39 0.08
CA PHE A 394 9.09 -9.09 0.31
C PHE A 394 8.88 -8.26 -0.97
N GLN A 395 8.72 -8.91 -2.13
CA GLN A 395 8.49 -8.22 -3.42
C GLN A 395 9.49 -7.08 -3.70
N THR A 396 10.75 -7.18 -3.26
CA THR A 396 11.73 -6.06 -3.29
C THR A 396 12.08 -5.53 -4.69
N ALA A 397 11.59 -6.17 -5.77
CA ALA A 397 11.60 -5.66 -7.13
C ALA A 397 10.63 -4.47 -7.37
N ARG A 398 9.65 -4.26 -6.48
CA ARG A 398 8.69 -3.13 -6.52
C ARG A 398 9.24 -1.85 -5.88
N VAL A 399 10.38 -1.93 -5.19
CA VAL A 399 11.00 -0.76 -4.56
C VAL A 399 11.50 0.21 -5.64
N PRO A 400 11.09 1.50 -5.60
CA PRO A 400 11.61 2.50 -6.52
C PRO A 400 13.12 2.71 -6.34
N ASP A 401 13.85 2.82 -7.45
CA ASP A 401 15.27 3.17 -7.45
C ASP A 401 15.47 4.57 -6.84
N ALA A 402 16.61 4.80 -6.21
CA ALA A 402 16.96 6.12 -5.64
C ALA A 402 16.96 7.25 -6.69
N SER A 403 17.07 6.93 -7.98
CA SER A 403 16.91 7.87 -9.09
C SER A 403 15.48 8.40 -9.24
N VAL A 404 14.46 7.60 -8.89
CA VAL A 404 13.05 7.98 -8.93
C VAL A 404 12.77 9.10 -7.93
N ALA A 405 13.15 8.93 -6.67
CA ALA A 405 12.92 9.93 -5.63
C ALA A 405 13.52 11.29 -6.00
N ASN A 406 14.72 11.28 -6.60
CA ASN A 406 15.35 12.48 -7.16
C ASN A 406 14.58 13.06 -8.34
N ALA A 407 14.15 12.23 -9.31
CA ALA A 407 13.42 12.68 -10.49
C ALA A 407 12.05 13.29 -10.15
N VAL A 408 11.33 12.71 -9.19
CA VAL A 408 10.03 13.24 -8.72
C VAL A 408 10.25 14.53 -7.92
N ALA A 409 11.21 14.57 -6.98
CA ALA A 409 11.53 15.81 -6.24
C ALA A 409 11.94 16.96 -7.18
N ALA A 410 12.71 16.68 -8.24
CA ALA A 410 13.13 17.66 -9.24
C ALA A 410 11.97 18.27 -10.08
N THR A 411 10.77 17.71 -10.02
CA THR A 411 9.56 18.37 -10.57
C THR A 411 9.09 19.56 -9.71
N GLY A 412 9.52 19.64 -8.45
CA GLY A 412 8.98 20.56 -7.45
C GLY A 412 7.73 20.05 -6.74
N LEU A 413 7.27 18.82 -7.01
CA LEU A 413 6.21 18.17 -6.25
C LEU A 413 6.67 17.93 -4.80
N ARG A 414 5.84 18.35 -3.83
CA ARG A 414 6.19 18.36 -2.40
C ARG A 414 5.51 17.26 -1.58
N LEU A 415 4.34 16.79 -2.02
CA LEU A 415 3.54 15.74 -1.38
C LEU A 415 3.04 14.76 -2.44
N HIS A 416 3.22 13.47 -2.18
CA HIS A 416 2.60 12.37 -2.91
C HIS A 416 1.92 11.39 -1.93
N VAL A 417 0.74 10.89 -2.28
CA VAL A 417 0.07 9.78 -1.57
C VAL A 417 0.03 8.54 -2.48
N GLY A 418 0.65 7.45 -2.03
CA GLY A 418 0.73 6.17 -2.73
C GLY A 418 -0.05 5.04 -2.04
N GLY A 419 -0.24 3.93 -2.74
CA GLY A 419 -0.82 2.66 -2.27
C GLY A 419 0.07 1.47 -2.67
N HIS A 420 -0.48 0.48 -3.38
CA HIS A 420 0.18 -0.64 -4.07
C HIS A 420 0.83 -1.71 -3.19
N MET A 421 1.59 -1.31 -2.19
CA MET A 421 2.23 -2.24 -1.25
C MET A 421 1.28 -2.66 -0.13
N HIS A 422 0.12 -2.00 0.00
CA HIS A 422 -0.81 -2.10 1.13
C HIS A 422 -0.22 -1.61 2.46
N PHE A 423 0.74 -0.69 2.40
CA PHE A 423 1.55 -0.30 3.56
C PHE A 423 1.04 0.96 4.25
N ASN A 424 0.99 0.95 5.58
CA ASN A 424 0.98 2.16 6.38
C ASN A 424 2.42 2.62 6.65
N GLY A 425 2.86 3.66 5.94
CA GLY A 425 4.19 4.20 6.09
C GLY A 425 4.32 5.63 5.56
N THR A 426 5.46 6.26 5.80
CA THR A 426 5.82 7.56 5.22
C THR A 426 7.33 7.62 5.08
N ASN A 427 7.80 8.29 4.04
CA ASN A 427 9.22 8.57 3.85
C ASN A 427 9.39 9.94 3.18
N ASP A 428 10.56 10.55 3.35
CA ASP A 428 10.87 11.88 2.82
C ASP A 428 12.25 11.96 2.19
N HIS A 429 12.35 12.73 1.12
CA HIS A 429 13.56 12.87 0.31
C HIS A 429 13.87 14.35 0.05
N THR A 430 15.15 14.70 0.10
CA THR A 430 15.66 16.00 -0.39
C THR A 430 16.66 15.74 -1.51
N ASP A 431 16.42 16.29 -2.69
CA ASP A 431 17.36 16.15 -3.82
C ASP A 431 18.59 17.07 -3.67
N GLY A 432 19.58 16.88 -4.54
CA GLY A 432 20.81 17.70 -4.55
C GLY A 432 20.60 19.18 -4.88
N SER A 433 19.42 19.59 -5.37
CA SER A 433 19.04 20.98 -5.59
C SER A 433 18.24 21.57 -4.41
N GLY A 434 17.96 20.74 -3.39
CA GLY A 434 17.19 21.13 -2.22
C GLY A 434 15.67 21.05 -2.40
N ASN A 435 15.13 20.44 -3.46
CA ASN A 435 13.70 20.16 -3.54
C ASN A 435 13.34 19.07 -2.51
N TYR A 436 12.20 19.23 -1.83
CA TYR A 436 11.74 18.33 -0.77
C TYR A 436 10.44 17.65 -1.18
N LEU A 437 10.41 16.31 -1.08
CA LEU A 437 9.28 15.46 -1.41
C LEU A 437 8.96 14.55 -0.21
N VAL A 438 7.69 14.49 0.18
CA VAL A 438 7.18 13.48 1.12
C VAL A 438 6.27 12.51 0.38
N ASN A 439 6.51 11.21 0.57
CA ASN A 439 5.65 10.15 0.10
C ASN A 439 4.93 9.50 1.29
N VAL A 440 3.62 9.70 1.38
CA VAL A 440 2.75 9.02 2.34
C VAL A 440 2.24 7.74 1.69
N GLN A 441 2.51 6.58 2.28
CA GLN A 441 1.84 5.34 1.90
C GLN A 441 0.53 5.22 2.66
N SER A 442 -0.57 5.19 1.91
CA SER A 442 -1.88 4.83 2.42
C SER A 442 -1.94 3.31 2.59
N PRO A 443 -2.38 2.81 3.76
CA PRO A 443 -2.71 1.40 3.92
C PRO A 443 -3.93 1.03 3.08
N SER A 444 -4.03 -0.26 2.79
CA SER A 444 -5.17 -0.88 2.13
C SER A 444 -6.32 -1.13 3.11
N LEU A 445 -7.56 -1.09 2.62
CA LEU A 445 -8.74 -1.54 3.37
C LEU A 445 -8.86 -3.08 3.46
N ALA A 446 -8.03 -3.81 2.70
CA ALA A 446 -8.10 -5.26 2.53
C ALA A 446 -6.98 -6.04 3.25
N VAL A 447 -6.25 -5.44 4.19
CA VAL A 447 -5.16 -6.11 4.94
C VAL A 447 -5.16 -5.79 6.43
N TYR A 448 -4.26 -6.42 7.19
CA TYR A 448 -4.00 -6.02 8.57
C TYR A 448 -3.51 -4.57 8.67
N GLY A 449 -4.03 -3.84 9.65
CA GLY A 449 -3.85 -2.40 9.73
C GLY A 449 -4.82 -1.64 8.82
N ALA A 450 -5.92 -2.27 8.39
CA ALA A 450 -6.98 -1.66 7.59
C ALA A 450 -7.35 -0.28 8.10
N ALA A 451 -7.09 0.73 7.27
CA ALA A 451 -7.24 2.14 7.62
C ALA A 451 -7.30 2.97 6.34
N TYR A 452 -7.70 4.23 6.47
CA TYR A 452 -7.57 5.23 5.41
C TYR A 452 -6.79 6.45 5.93
N LYS A 453 -6.19 7.25 5.05
CA LYS A 453 -5.51 8.49 5.44
C LYS A 453 -6.46 9.68 5.35
N VAL A 454 -6.31 10.64 6.24
CA VAL A 454 -6.89 11.99 6.09
C VAL A 454 -5.74 12.98 6.00
N VAL A 455 -5.68 13.73 4.91
CA VAL A 455 -4.67 14.77 4.66
C VAL A 455 -5.33 16.13 4.70
N THR A 456 -4.70 17.10 5.36
CA THR A 456 -5.26 18.43 5.58
C THR A 456 -4.14 19.47 5.63
N TYR A 457 -4.07 20.39 4.67
CA TYR A 457 -3.19 21.56 4.77
C TYR A 457 -3.69 22.49 5.89
N LYS A 458 -2.89 22.70 6.94
CA LYS A 458 -3.19 23.67 8.02
C LYS A 458 -2.93 25.10 7.57
N ASP A 459 -1.91 25.29 6.75
CA ASP A 459 -1.55 26.55 6.09
C ASP A 459 -0.88 26.23 4.72
N ALA A 460 -0.08 27.12 4.14
CA ALA A 460 0.58 26.92 2.85
C ALA A 460 1.82 25.99 2.91
N GLU A 461 2.42 25.82 4.08
CA GLU A 461 3.67 25.10 4.29
C GLU A 461 3.53 23.93 5.30
N THR A 462 2.45 23.88 6.09
CA THR A 462 2.17 22.81 7.06
C THR A 462 1.04 21.89 6.59
N ILE A 463 1.32 20.59 6.46
CA ILE A 463 0.32 19.54 6.23
C ILE A 463 0.16 18.67 7.48
N ASP A 464 -1.07 18.33 7.82
CA ASP A 464 -1.44 17.37 8.87
C ASP A 464 -1.96 16.09 8.20
N VAL A 465 -1.45 14.93 8.64
CA VAL A 465 -1.79 13.61 8.11
C VAL A 465 -2.17 12.69 9.26
N GLN A 466 -3.37 12.13 9.20
CA GLN A 466 -3.93 11.23 10.20
C GLN A 466 -4.31 9.89 9.57
N THR A 467 -4.07 8.80 10.29
CA THR A 467 -4.48 7.45 9.94
C THR A 467 -5.75 7.08 10.69
N MET A 468 -6.78 6.67 9.97
CA MET A 468 -8.09 6.34 10.51
C MET A 468 -8.28 4.82 10.49
N PRO A 469 -7.93 4.10 11.58
CA PRO A 469 -8.00 2.65 11.64
C PRO A 469 -9.45 2.13 11.71
N LEU A 470 -9.74 1.09 10.93
CA LEU A 470 -11.03 0.43 10.87
C LEU A 470 -11.03 -0.85 11.74
N SER A 471 -10.92 -0.68 13.06
CA SER A 471 -10.99 -1.82 13.99
C SER A 471 -12.39 -2.46 14.03
N THR A 472 -13.45 -1.68 13.78
CA THR A 472 -14.84 -2.13 13.78
C THR A 472 -15.48 -1.87 12.42
N VAL A 473 -15.81 -2.94 11.71
CA VAL A 473 -16.54 -2.90 10.42
C VAL A 473 -17.89 -3.58 10.62
N PRO A 474 -19.03 -2.89 10.45
CA PRO A 474 -20.35 -3.52 10.51
C PRO A 474 -20.44 -4.68 9.51
N ARG A 475 -21.05 -5.80 9.92
CA ARG A 475 -21.30 -6.98 9.08
C ARG A 475 -20.05 -7.74 8.58
N PHE A 476 -18.84 -7.45 9.07
CA PHE A 476 -17.62 -8.17 8.65
C PHE A 476 -17.74 -9.70 8.76
N ALA A 477 -18.41 -10.20 9.80
CA ALA A 477 -18.62 -11.63 10.05
C ALA A 477 -19.82 -12.25 9.29
N GLU A 478 -20.49 -11.52 8.39
CA GLU A 478 -21.71 -11.99 7.71
C GLU A 478 -21.45 -13.24 6.85
N LEU A 479 -20.26 -13.38 6.30
CA LEU A 479 -19.87 -14.48 5.41
C LEU A 479 -19.32 -15.71 6.14
N PHE A 480 -19.05 -15.61 7.45
CA PHE A 480 -18.49 -16.70 8.26
C PHE A 480 -19.28 -18.02 8.18
N PRO A 481 -20.63 -18.04 8.12
CA PRO A 481 -21.38 -19.28 7.94
C PRO A 481 -21.02 -20.06 6.67
N HIS A 482 -20.56 -19.39 5.61
CA HIS A 482 -20.12 -20.04 4.37
C HIS A 482 -18.72 -20.64 4.54
N TYR A 483 -17.81 -19.94 5.23
CA TYR A 483 -16.46 -20.46 5.54
C TYR A 483 -16.47 -21.63 6.53
N VAL A 484 -17.50 -21.75 7.39
CA VAL A 484 -17.72 -22.98 8.18
C VAL A 484 -17.89 -24.19 7.27
N VAL A 485 -18.70 -24.08 6.20
CA VAL A 485 -18.95 -25.19 5.26
C VAL A 485 -17.67 -25.58 4.52
N GLU A 486 -16.86 -24.61 4.09
CA GLU A 486 -15.53 -24.85 3.53
C GLU A 486 -14.61 -25.57 4.53
N ASN A 487 -14.53 -25.08 5.76
CA ASN A 487 -13.65 -25.65 6.78
C ASN A 487 -14.03 -27.10 7.11
N ASP A 488 -15.34 -27.37 7.22
CA ASP A 488 -15.87 -28.70 7.50
C ASP A 488 -15.67 -29.65 6.30
N TYR A 489 -15.82 -29.16 5.06
CA TYR A 489 -15.47 -29.89 3.84
C TYR A 489 -13.99 -30.29 3.81
N LEU A 490 -13.08 -29.34 3.99
CA LEU A 490 -11.63 -29.57 3.95
C LEU A 490 -11.16 -30.51 5.07
N LYS A 491 -11.79 -30.45 6.26
CA LYS A 491 -11.55 -31.39 7.37
C LYS A 491 -12.05 -32.80 7.08
N GLY A 492 -13.22 -32.93 6.46
CA GLY A 492 -13.81 -34.21 6.08
C GLY A 492 -13.13 -34.88 4.87
N SER A 493 -12.52 -34.10 3.98
CA SER A 493 -11.88 -34.62 2.77
C SER A 493 -10.57 -35.38 3.06
N SER A 494 -10.40 -36.52 2.40
CA SER A 494 -9.16 -37.31 2.36
C SER A 494 -8.32 -37.04 1.09
N VAL A 495 -8.78 -36.15 0.20
CA VAL A 495 -8.07 -35.79 -1.03
C VAL A 495 -6.85 -34.93 -0.68
N THR A 496 -5.65 -35.35 -1.11
CA THR A 496 -4.38 -34.67 -0.76
C THR A 496 -4.39 -33.16 -1.06
N ALA A 497 -5.01 -32.75 -2.17
CA ALA A 497 -5.15 -31.35 -2.55
C ALA A 497 -6.02 -30.53 -1.58
N ASP A 498 -7.05 -31.14 -0.97
CA ASP A 498 -7.91 -30.49 0.03
C ASP A 498 -7.23 -30.48 1.40
N VAL A 499 -6.53 -31.58 1.75
CA VAL A 499 -5.75 -31.68 3.00
C VAL A 499 -4.70 -30.57 3.08
N ALA A 500 -4.05 -30.25 1.96
CA ALA A 500 -3.07 -29.16 1.85
C ALA A 500 -3.68 -27.75 2.06
N LYS A 501 -5.00 -27.60 1.92
CA LYS A 501 -5.72 -26.32 2.04
C LYS A 501 -6.36 -26.07 3.41
N ARG A 502 -6.18 -26.99 4.37
CA ARG A 502 -6.78 -26.88 5.71
C ARG A 502 -6.22 -25.67 6.48
N TRP A 503 -7.12 -24.88 7.05
CA TRP A 503 -6.82 -23.65 7.80
C TRP A 503 -7.49 -23.65 9.18
N ASP A 504 -6.98 -22.82 10.11
CA ASP A 504 -7.49 -22.78 11.49
C ASP A 504 -8.85 -22.07 11.58
N ARG A 505 -9.86 -22.83 12.02
CA ARG A 505 -11.26 -22.38 12.17
C ARG A 505 -11.40 -21.22 13.17
N SER A 506 -10.46 -21.03 14.09
CA SER A 506 -10.58 -20.03 15.16
C SER A 506 -10.64 -18.58 14.65
N ILE A 507 -10.25 -18.31 13.40
CA ILE A 507 -10.45 -17.01 12.75
C ILE A 507 -11.93 -16.61 12.63
N LEU A 508 -12.84 -17.59 12.61
CA LEU A 508 -14.29 -17.36 12.60
C LEU A 508 -14.87 -17.03 14.00
N ASP A 509 -14.06 -17.13 15.06
CA ASP A 509 -14.45 -16.76 16.43
C ASP A 509 -14.08 -15.29 16.77
N THR A 510 -13.47 -14.56 15.82
CA THR A 510 -13.05 -13.16 15.96
C THR A 510 -14.24 -12.20 16.06
N ARG A 511 -14.09 -11.14 16.88
CA ARG A 511 -15.20 -10.26 17.31
C ARG A 511 -15.15 -8.87 16.71
N SER A 512 -14.06 -8.53 16.05
CA SER A 512 -13.82 -7.24 15.40
C SER A 512 -13.03 -7.45 14.10
N TYR A 513 -13.08 -6.45 13.21
CA TYR A 513 -12.30 -6.50 11.97
C TYR A 513 -10.80 -6.37 12.22
N GLY A 514 -10.41 -5.69 13.30
CA GLY A 514 -9.04 -5.69 13.81
C GLY A 514 -8.56 -7.10 14.20
N GLU A 515 -9.35 -7.85 14.96
CA GLU A 515 -9.03 -9.25 15.31
C GLU A 515 -8.99 -10.16 14.08
N PHE A 516 -9.99 -10.05 13.19
CA PHE A 516 -10.06 -10.83 11.95
C PHE A 516 -8.83 -10.61 11.07
N THR A 517 -8.50 -9.34 10.78
CA THR A 517 -7.34 -9.02 9.95
C THR A 517 -6.01 -9.35 10.63
N HIS A 518 -5.89 -9.20 11.96
CA HIS A 518 -4.73 -9.65 12.74
C HIS A 518 -4.49 -11.15 12.55
N GLN A 519 -5.54 -11.97 12.69
CA GLN A 519 -5.43 -13.42 12.57
C GLN A 519 -5.24 -13.88 11.12
N TYR A 520 -5.95 -13.27 10.16
CA TYR A 520 -5.73 -13.49 8.73
C TYR A 520 -4.25 -13.30 8.37
N PHE A 521 -3.63 -12.22 8.83
CA PHE A 521 -2.25 -11.90 8.47
C PHE A 521 -1.21 -12.79 9.17
N GLY A 522 -1.53 -13.29 10.37
CA GLY A 522 -0.74 -14.34 11.01
C GLY A 522 -0.83 -15.67 10.25
N GLU A 523 -2.02 -16.04 9.77
CA GLU A 523 -2.20 -17.22 8.92
C GLU A 523 -1.55 -17.06 7.54
N LEU A 524 -1.63 -15.89 6.90
CA LEU A 524 -0.90 -15.57 5.66
C LEU A 524 0.61 -15.72 5.84
N SER A 525 1.13 -15.26 6.98
CA SER A 525 2.53 -15.47 7.33
C SER A 525 2.85 -16.97 7.41
N ARG A 526 2.04 -17.73 8.16
CA ARG A 526 2.22 -19.17 8.41
C ARG A 526 2.10 -20.03 7.14
N LEU A 527 1.10 -19.76 6.31
CA LEU A 527 0.71 -20.55 5.13
C LEU A 527 1.54 -20.20 3.89
N ARG A 528 2.14 -19.01 3.84
CA ARG A 528 2.81 -18.51 2.64
C ARG A 528 4.16 -17.86 2.91
N PHE A 529 4.21 -16.73 3.65
CA PHE A 529 5.46 -15.96 3.75
C PHE A 529 6.60 -16.73 4.40
N MET A 530 6.31 -17.60 5.38
CA MET A 530 7.32 -18.46 6.01
C MET A 530 7.99 -19.42 5.01
N ASP A 531 7.30 -19.83 3.93
CA ASP A 531 7.90 -20.66 2.86
C ASP A 531 8.46 -19.84 1.71
N GLU A 532 7.84 -18.72 1.33
CA GLU A 532 8.33 -17.86 0.24
C GLU A 532 9.59 -17.08 0.65
N TYR A 533 9.66 -16.52 1.85
CA TYR A 533 10.65 -15.50 2.21
C TYR A 533 11.80 -16.02 3.09
N TRP A 534 11.56 -17.01 3.95
CA TRP A 534 12.54 -17.41 4.97
C TRP A 534 13.40 -18.60 4.52
N PRO A 535 14.74 -18.55 4.67
CA PRO A 535 15.60 -19.74 4.60
C PRO A 535 15.12 -20.84 5.57
N CYS A 536 15.40 -22.11 5.25
CA CYS A 536 14.83 -23.27 5.95
C CYS A 536 15.09 -23.22 7.46
N GLU A 537 16.34 -23.03 7.84
CA GLU A 537 16.82 -22.98 9.23
C GLU A 537 16.26 -21.75 9.98
N MET A 538 16.03 -20.65 9.27
CA MET A 538 15.43 -19.45 9.84
C MET A 538 13.91 -19.61 10.02
N LYS A 539 13.24 -20.31 9.10
CA LYS A 539 11.82 -20.70 9.24
C LYS A 539 11.64 -21.59 10.46
N GLU A 540 12.45 -22.63 10.61
CA GLU A 540 12.43 -23.53 11.76
C GLU A 540 12.59 -22.75 13.07
N ALA A 541 13.62 -21.91 13.18
CA ALA A 541 13.84 -21.08 14.37
C ALA A 541 12.70 -20.09 14.66
N ALA A 542 12.16 -19.42 13.64
CA ALA A 542 11.07 -18.45 13.79
C ALA A 542 9.72 -19.09 14.15
N MET A 543 9.50 -20.36 13.77
CA MET A 543 8.25 -21.09 14.04
C MET A 543 8.32 -21.99 15.27
N ALA A 544 9.52 -22.28 15.81
CA ALA A 544 9.70 -23.14 16.97
C ALA A 544 10.06 -22.41 18.28
N LEU A 545 10.77 -21.28 18.21
CA LEU A 545 11.27 -20.56 19.40
C LEU A 545 10.26 -19.51 19.88
N ASN A 546 10.02 -19.47 21.20
CA ASN A 546 9.39 -18.31 21.85
C ASN A 546 10.44 -17.23 22.21
N GLY A 547 9.99 -16.03 22.58
CA GLY A 547 10.87 -14.90 22.91
C GLY A 547 11.86 -15.19 24.04
N LYS A 548 11.48 -16.01 25.03
CA LYS A 548 12.37 -16.44 26.13
C LYS A 548 13.51 -17.30 25.57
N GLN A 549 13.20 -18.29 24.74
CA GLN A 549 14.20 -19.15 24.10
C GLN A 549 15.09 -18.36 23.13
N MET A 550 14.54 -17.41 22.38
CA MET A 550 15.31 -16.50 21.53
C MET A 550 16.31 -15.66 22.35
N LEU A 551 15.88 -15.10 23.49
CA LEU A 551 16.76 -14.32 24.36
C LEU A 551 17.86 -15.20 24.97
N ILE A 552 17.54 -16.41 25.44
CA ILE A 552 18.55 -17.36 25.95
C ILE A 552 19.53 -17.78 24.85
N LEU A 553 19.04 -18.13 23.65
CA LEU A 553 19.87 -18.55 22.52
C LEU A 553 20.79 -17.43 22.00
N SER A 554 20.36 -16.16 22.10
CA SER A 554 21.23 -14.99 21.84
C SER A 554 22.43 -14.91 22.80
N GLN A 555 22.30 -15.46 24.02
CA GLN A 555 23.35 -15.51 25.05
C GLN A 555 24.08 -16.86 25.12
N LEU A 556 23.68 -17.85 24.33
CA LEU A 556 24.26 -19.19 24.38
C LEU A 556 25.71 -19.17 23.90
N GLN A 557 26.57 -19.89 24.63
CA GLN A 557 27.96 -20.12 24.27
C GLN A 557 28.21 -21.61 24.49
N THR A 558 28.09 -22.40 23.42
CA THR A 558 28.38 -23.83 23.45
C THR A 558 29.32 -24.23 22.33
N ARG A 559 29.89 -25.43 22.45
CA ARG A 559 30.57 -26.18 21.38
C ARG A 559 29.76 -27.38 20.88
N VAL A 560 28.62 -27.67 21.50
CA VAL A 560 27.69 -28.71 21.03
C VAL A 560 27.14 -28.27 19.67
N THR A 561 27.16 -29.18 18.69
CA THR A 561 26.78 -28.89 17.30
C THR A 561 25.31 -29.21 17.01
N LEU A 562 24.75 -28.69 15.90
CA LEU A 562 23.39 -29.02 15.47
C LEU A 562 23.18 -30.54 15.31
N ALA A 563 24.17 -31.25 14.78
CA ALA A 563 24.16 -32.71 14.62
C ALA A 563 23.95 -33.47 15.95
N GLN A 564 24.32 -32.87 17.08
CA GLN A 564 24.21 -33.44 18.43
C GLN A 564 22.88 -33.11 19.12
N LEU A 565 22.03 -32.23 18.57
CA LEU A 565 20.75 -31.84 19.19
C LEU A 565 19.81 -33.02 19.46
N LYS A 566 19.81 -34.03 18.58
CA LYS A 566 19.06 -35.28 18.73
C LYS A 566 19.44 -36.06 20.01
N ASP A 567 20.66 -35.88 20.51
CA ASP A 567 21.22 -36.56 21.68
C ASP A 567 21.03 -35.73 22.97
N ALA A 568 20.40 -34.55 22.86
CA ALA A 568 20.06 -33.65 23.97
C ALA A 568 18.60 -33.14 23.89
N PRO A 569 17.60 -34.05 23.81
CA PRO A 569 16.20 -33.70 23.58
C PRO A 569 15.60 -32.86 24.73
N GLY A 570 14.72 -31.92 24.38
CA GLY A 570 13.94 -31.13 25.34
C GLY A 570 14.58 -29.81 25.80
N ILE A 571 15.85 -29.54 25.46
CA ILE A 571 16.50 -28.25 25.79
C ILE A 571 16.08 -27.17 24.78
N LEU A 572 16.14 -27.49 23.48
CA LEU A 572 15.83 -26.59 22.38
C LEU A 572 14.90 -27.29 21.37
N PRO A 573 13.85 -26.60 20.86
CA PRO A 573 12.92 -27.16 19.88
C PRO A 573 13.46 -27.01 18.44
N LEU A 574 14.75 -27.27 18.23
CA LEU A 574 15.45 -27.13 16.94
C LEU A 574 16.06 -28.47 16.53
N THR A 575 16.23 -28.67 15.23
CA THR A 575 16.85 -29.86 14.64
C THR A 575 18.01 -29.49 13.71
N ALA A 576 18.62 -30.51 13.08
CA ALA A 576 19.57 -30.33 11.99
C ALA A 576 18.91 -30.52 10.60
N ALA A 577 17.58 -30.59 10.49
CA ALA A 577 16.90 -30.98 9.24
C ALA A 577 17.15 -30.01 8.06
N CYS A 578 17.36 -28.72 8.35
CA CYS A 578 17.70 -27.71 7.36
C CYS A 578 19.21 -27.62 7.05
N ALA A 579 20.06 -28.29 7.83
CA ALA A 579 21.51 -28.28 7.67
C ALA A 579 22.02 -29.37 6.71
N ALA A 580 23.25 -29.21 6.24
CA ALA A 580 23.98 -30.21 5.47
C ALA A 580 24.95 -30.98 6.38
N ALA A 581 25.04 -32.30 6.19
CA ALA A 581 25.97 -33.15 6.94
C ALA A 581 27.43 -32.77 6.64
N GLY A 582 28.15 -32.34 7.67
CA GLY A 582 29.58 -32.01 7.61
C GLY A 582 30.47 -33.04 8.30
N THR A 583 31.78 -32.90 8.11
CA THR A 583 32.79 -33.72 8.80
C THR A 583 32.99 -33.23 10.24
N PRO A 584 32.81 -34.07 11.27
CA PRO A 584 33.04 -33.67 12.66
C PRO A 584 34.48 -33.20 12.92
N ALA A 585 34.63 -32.21 13.80
CA ALA A 585 35.95 -31.78 14.26
C ALA A 585 36.60 -32.84 15.17
N ASN A 586 37.94 -32.92 15.14
CA ASN A 586 38.71 -33.83 15.99
C ASN A 586 38.55 -33.56 17.51
N THR A 587 38.00 -32.40 17.89
CA THR A 587 37.72 -32.03 19.28
C THR A 587 36.22 -31.80 19.48
N THR A 588 35.52 -32.84 19.91
CA THR A 588 34.09 -32.80 20.25
C THR A 588 33.86 -32.57 21.74
N VAL A 589 32.70 -32.02 22.08
CA VAL A 589 32.15 -32.00 23.46
C VAL A 589 30.96 -32.97 23.54
N ALA A 590 30.61 -33.43 24.73
CA ALA A 590 29.45 -34.29 24.93
C ALA A 590 28.15 -33.49 24.72
N ALA A 591 27.13 -34.10 24.09
CA ALA A 591 25.83 -33.44 23.87
C ALA A 591 25.17 -32.99 25.20
N SER A 592 25.41 -33.72 26.29
CA SER A 592 24.95 -33.39 27.64
C SER A 592 25.48 -32.06 28.19
N THR A 593 26.60 -31.53 27.66
CA THR A 593 27.13 -30.21 28.02
C THR A 593 26.15 -29.08 27.69
N LEU A 594 25.26 -29.27 26.69
CA LEU A 594 24.27 -28.28 26.29
C LEU A 594 23.33 -27.86 27.44
N ALA A 595 23.03 -28.76 28.39
CA ALA A 595 22.17 -28.45 29.52
C ALA A 595 22.80 -27.38 30.45
N THR A 596 24.09 -27.52 30.75
CA THR A 596 24.84 -26.54 31.56
C THR A 596 25.01 -25.22 30.80
N ASP A 597 25.42 -25.29 29.53
CA ASP A 597 25.61 -24.10 28.69
C ASP A 597 24.31 -23.29 28.52
N TRP A 598 23.16 -23.98 28.45
CA TRP A 598 21.83 -23.38 28.40
C TRP A 598 21.42 -22.73 29.73
N GLN A 599 21.76 -23.32 30.87
CA GLN A 599 21.50 -22.73 32.18
C GLN A 599 22.35 -21.47 32.41
N ASP A 600 23.62 -21.48 32.02
CA ASP A 600 24.49 -20.30 32.05
C ASP A 600 24.00 -19.19 31.10
N ALA A 601 23.52 -19.57 29.92
CA ALA A 601 22.87 -18.64 28.98
C ALA A 601 21.58 -18.06 29.56
N THR A 602 20.81 -18.86 30.31
CA THR A 602 19.59 -18.42 30.99
C THR A 602 19.89 -17.35 32.05
N VAL A 603 20.95 -17.53 32.85
CA VAL A 603 21.40 -16.51 33.82
C VAL A 603 21.85 -15.21 33.12
N ARG A 604 22.49 -15.29 31.94
CA ARG A 604 22.83 -14.09 31.15
C ARG A 604 21.58 -13.40 30.60
N ALA A 605 20.63 -14.16 30.06
CA ALA A 605 19.37 -13.64 29.53
C ALA A 605 18.51 -12.97 30.61
N ASP A 606 18.46 -13.53 31.81
CA ASP A 606 17.71 -12.98 32.94
C ASP A 606 18.28 -11.64 33.43
N ARG A 607 19.61 -11.48 33.42
CA ARG A 607 20.27 -10.19 33.68
C ARG A 607 19.90 -9.13 32.63
N LEU A 608 19.82 -9.50 31.35
CA LEU A 608 19.40 -8.58 30.28
C LEU A 608 17.93 -8.13 30.45
N ALA A 609 17.02 -9.08 30.73
CA ALA A 609 15.62 -8.76 30.99
C ALA A 609 15.49 -7.85 32.23
N THR A 610 16.13 -8.21 33.34
CA THR A 610 16.09 -7.47 34.61
C THR A 610 16.67 -6.06 34.47
N ALA A 611 17.76 -5.88 33.72
CA ALA A 611 18.34 -4.57 33.44
C ALA A 611 17.39 -3.64 32.64
N ALA A 612 16.45 -4.21 31.89
CA ALA A 612 15.38 -3.48 31.18
C ALA A 612 14.07 -3.37 31.99
N GLY A 613 14.05 -3.81 33.26
CA GLY A 613 12.84 -3.81 34.10
C GLY A 613 11.81 -4.87 33.73
N LEU A 614 12.20 -5.93 33.04
CA LEU A 614 11.34 -7.04 32.60
C LEU A 614 11.76 -8.36 33.27
N ARG A 615 10.85 -9.34 33.33
CA ARG A 615 11.19 -10.71 33.75
C ARG A 615 11.44 -11.59 32.54
N LEU A 616 12.45 -12.47 32.60
CA LEU A 616 12.73 -13.41 31.50
C LEU A 616 11.55 -14.35 31.18
N ASP A 617 10.77 -14.73 32.19
CA ASP A 617 9.57 -15.58 32.00
C ASP A 617 8.51 -14.92 31.13
N ASP A 618 8.34 -13.60 31.23
CA ASP A 618 7.28 -12.88 30.51
C ASP A 618 7.53 -12.90 28.98
N PHE A 619 8.77 -13.12 28.54
CA PHE A 619 9.14 -13.29 27.13
C PHE A 619 8.60 -14.61 26.54
N ALA A 620 8.17 -15.58 27.36
CA ALA A 620 7.51 -16.78 26.87
C ALA A 620 6.13 -16.49 26.25
N ASN A 621 5.51 -15.35 26.61
CA ASN A 621 4.24 -14.88 26.01
C ASN A 621 4.43 -14.39 24.56
N LEU A 622 5.65 -14.07 24.14
CA LEU A 622 5.99 -13.88 22.73
C LEU A 622 6.13 -15.27 22.09
N THR A 623 4.99 -15.87 21.71
CA THR A 623 4.94 -17.17 21.03
C THR A 623 5.57 -17.11 19.64
N PRO A 624 5.92 -18.23 19.01
CA PRO A 624 6.40 -18.22 17.62
C PRO A 624 5.40 -17.57 16.66
N TYR A 625 4.09 -17.87 16.82
CA TYR A 625 3.00 -17.25 16.05
C TYR A 625 2.98 -15.73 16.21
N ALA A 626 3.12 -15.23 17.44
CA ALA A 626 3.24 -13.81 17.69
C ALA A 626 4.52 -13.25 17.03
N PHE A 627 5.67 -13.91 17.13
CA PHE A 627 6.92 -13.41 16.57
C PHE A 627 6.87 -13.21 15.05
N TYR A 628 6.54 -14.24 14.27
CA TYR A 628 6.52 -14.09 12.81
C TYR A 628 5.32 -13.26 12.34
N GLY A 629 4.19 -13.29 13.05
CA GLY A 629 3.05 -12.41 12.78
C GLY A 629 3.45 -10.94 12.96
N ASP A 630 4.00 -10.59 14.11
CA ASP A 630 4.45 -9.24 14.45
C ASP A 630 5.56 -8.74 13.52
N PHE A 631 6.49 -9.61 13.08
CA PHE A 631 7.47 -9.26 12.07
C PHE A 631 6.82 -8.81 10.77
N HIS A 632 6.02 -9.68 10.10
CA HIS A 632 5.40 -9.33 8.83
C HIS A 632 4.36 -8.21 8.97
N ARG A 633 3.67 -8.11 10.11
CA ARG A 633 2.74 -7.01 10.39
C ARG A 633 3.44 -5.68 10.57
N THR A 634 4.64 -5.63 11.15
CA THR A 634 5.44 -4.40 11.21
C THR A 634 5.89 -3.95 9.83
N VAL A 635 6.24 -4.90 8.95
CA VAL A 635 6.60 -4.62 7.55
C VAL A 635 5.47 -3.88 6.81
N TYR A 636 4.19 -4.26 7.04
CA TYR A 636 3.05 -3.69 6.32
C TYR A 636 2.38 -2.51 7.07
N ALA A 637 2.19 -2.58 8.39
CA ALA A 637 1.31 -1.66 9.11
C ALA A 637 2.03 -0.59 9.95
N GLY A 638 3.37 -0.59 10.01
CA GLY A 638 4.16 0.46 10.67
C GLY A 638 3.75 0.66 12.15
N GLU A 639 3.48 1.89 12.55
CA GLU A 639 3.08 2.20 13.94
C GLU A 639 1.75 1.54 14.38
N LEU A 640 0.86 1.17 13.44
CA LEU A 640 -0.35 0.42 13.78
C LEU A 640 -0.01 -0.96 14.36
N ALA A 641 1.01 -1.63 13.82
CA ALA A 641 1.51 -2.90 14.36
C ALA A 641 2.13 -2.71 15.74
N LEU A 642 2.92 -1.65 15.94
CA LEU A 642 3.55 -1.37 17.24
C LEU A 642 2.51 -1.06 18.32
N ARG A 643 1.44 -0.33 17.95
CA ARG A 643 0.30 -0.05 18.83
C ARG A 643 -0.44 -1.32 19.25
N ASP A 644 -0.63 -2.26 18.33
CA ASP A 644 -1.27 -3.57 18.55
C ASP A 644 -0.43 -4.51 19.41
N MET A 645 0.90 -4.52 19.23
CA MET A 645 1.84 -5.23 20.12
C MET A 645 1.79 -4.72 21.57
N GLY A 646 1.57 -3.41 21.74
CA GLY A 646 1.54 -2.73 23.03
C GLY A 646 2.93 -2.60 23.69
N GLN A 647 3.02 -1.71 24.68
CA GLN A 647 4.28 -1.31 25.31
C GLN A 647 5.11 -2.48 25.86
N ALA A 648 4.47 -3.49 26.46
CA ALA A 648 5.15 -4.63 27.06
C ALA A 648 5.91 -5.45 26.00
N ARG A 649 5.26 -5.80 24.89
CA ARG A 649 5.89 -6.58 23.81
C ARG A 649 6.91 -5.75 23.04
N VAL A 650 6.65 -4.46 22.82
CA VAL A 650 7.65 -3.53 22.25
C VAL A 650 8.91 -3.46 23.11
N ASN A 651 8.80 -3.43 24.44
CA ASN A 651 9.96 -3.46 25.34
C ASN A 651 10.71 -4.80 25.30
N GLN A 652 10.00 -5.94 25.19
CA GLN A 652 10.62 -7.25 24.98
C GLN A 652 11.42 -7.29 23.67
N TYR A 653 10.86 -6.74 22.58
CA TYR A 653 11.56 -6.60 21.31
C TYR A 653 12.81 -5.73 21.41
N LYS A 654 12.78 -4.61 22.14
CA LYS A 654 13.98 -3.77 22.38
C LYS A 654 15.11 -4.55 23.05
N VAL A 655 14.80 -5.41 24.02
CA VAL A 655 15.81 -6.28 24.66
C VAL A 655 16.37 -7.30 23.65
N LEU A 656 15.52 -7.98 22.89
CA LEU A 656 15.96 -8.94 21.86
C LEU A 656 16.86 -8.29 20.81
N MET A 657 16.51 -7.08 20.34
CA MET A 657 17.31 -6.31 19.38
C MET A 657 18.70 -5.93 19.90
N ALA A 658 18.85 -5.76 21.22
CA ALA A 658 20.12 -5.40 21.86
C ALA A 658 20.94 -6.61 22.35
N ALA A 659 20.36 -7.82 22.38
CA ALA A 659 20.96 -8.97 23.05
C ALA A 659 22.08 -9.68 22.23
N PHE A 660 22.07 -9.56 20.90
CA PHE A 660 22.98 -10.32 20.03
C PHE A 660 24.45 -9.88 20.15
N PRO A 661 25.42 -10.80 19.99
CA PRO A 661 26.84 -10.46 19.99
C PRO A 661 27.20 -9.34 18.99
N ALA A 662 28.12 -8.47 19.39
CA ALA A 662 28.63 -7.38 18.54
C ALA A 662 29.23 -7.93 17.22
N THR A 663 29.90 -9.08 17.29
CA THR A 663 30.39 -9.84 16.13
C THR A 663 30.05 -11.33 16.36
N PRO A 664 28.90 -11.83 15.87
CA PRO A 664 28.59 -13.26 15.92
C PRO A 664 29.62 -14.07 15.13
N ALA A 665 29.82 -15.33 15.52
CA ALA A 665 30.67 -16.23 14.75
C ALA A 665 30.10 -16.45 13.32
N PRO A 666 30.95 -16.60 12.30
CA PRO A 666 30.49 -16.89 10.94
C PRO A 666 29.89 -18.31 10.87
N ILE A 667 28.84 -18.46 10.06
CA ILE A 667 28.22 -19.76 9.78
C ILE A 667 29.12 -20.57 8.86
N MET A 668 29.52 -21.78 9.27
CA MET A 668 30.12 -22.76 8.38
C MET A 668 29.05 -23.25 7.39
N ARG A 669 29.30 -23.18 6.08
CA ARG A 669 28.34 -23.60 5.04
C ARG A 669 28.88 -24.74 4.19
N ILE A 670 27.96 -25.54 3.64
CA ILE A 670 28.23 -26.58 2.64
C ILE A 670 27.24 -26.33 1.50
N GLY A 671 27.72 -25.74 0.41
CA GLY A 671 26.85 -25.07 -0.57
C GLY A 671 26.04 -23.96 0.11
N ASP A 672 24.76 -23.85 -0.23
CA ASP A 672 23.89 -22.81 0.31
C ASP A 672 23.42 -23.07 1.75
N LYS A 673 23.57 -24.31 2.26
CA LYS A 673 23.08 -24.71 3.59
C LYS A 673 24.11 -24.46 4.70
N PRO A 674 23.67 -24.16 5.94
CA PRO A 674 24.54 -24.28 7.11
C PRO A 674 25.00 -25.74 7.28
N SER A 675 26.23 -25.94 7.73
CA SER A 675 26.72 -27.25 8.18
C SER A 675 26.08 -27.65 9.51
N ASP A 676 25.75 -28.93 9.68
CA ASP A 676 25.29 -29.49 10.96
C ASP A 676 26.39 -29.51 12.04
N GLN A 677 27.64 -29.25 11.66
CA GLN A 677 28.79 -29.10 12.56
C GLN A 677 28.93 -27.68 13.13
N ASN A 678 28.06 -26.73 12.77
CA ASN A 678 28.01 -25.44 13.48
C ASN A 678 27.61 -25.68 14.95
N PRO A 679 28.23 -24.99 15.93
CA PRO A 679 27.70 -24.91 17.27
C PRO A 679 26.27 -24.36 17.26
N VAL A 680 25.39 -24.92 18.09
CA VAL A 680 23.92 -24.72 18.03
C VAL A 680 23.49 -23.25 17.93
N GLN A 681 24.17 -22.36 18.64
CA GLN A 681 23.85 -20.92 18.66
C GLN A 681 24.22 -20.15 17.39
N VAL A 682 25.18 -20.65 16.59
CA VAL A 682 25.88 -19.81 15.59
C VAL A 682 24.96 -19.36 14.46
N PRO A 683 24.16 -20.24 13.81
CA PRO A 683 23.23 -19.80 12.76
C PRO A 683 22.21 -18.79 13.28
N PHE A 684 21.59 -19.06 14.43
CA PHE A 684 20.64 -18.14 15.05
C PHE A 684 21.27 -16.78 15.38
N GLN A 685 22.42 -16.75 16.05
CA GLN A 685 23.08 -15.50 16.45
C GLN A 685 23.53 -14.65 15.25
N GLN A 686 23.92 -15.26 14.13
CA GLN A 686 24.30 -14.54 12.92
C GLN A 686 23.07 -14.07 12.14
N GLN A 687 22.08 -14.94 11.89
CA GLN A 687 20.92 -14.63 11.05
C GLN A 687 19.89 -13.74 11.77
N PHE A 688 19.51 -14.08 13.01
CA PHE A 688 18.47 -13.32 13.72
C PHE A 688 18.96 -11.95 14.17
N LYS A 689 20.28 -11.72 14.31
CA LYS A 689 20.80 -10.35 14.43
C LYS A 689 20.38 -9.48 13.24
N GLY A 690 20.44 -10.02 12.02
CA GLY A 690 19.93 -9.35 10.82
C GLY A 690 18.42 -9.13 10.86
N VAL A 691 17.64 -10.17 11.21
CA VAL A 691 16.17 -10.09 11.35
C VAL A 691 15.74 -9.02 12.35
N PHE A 692 16.33 -8.98 13.55
CA PHE A 692 16.01 -7.99 14.56
C PHE A 692 16.52 -6.58 14.21
N ALA A 693 17.62 -6.45 13.45
CA ALA A 693 18.06 -5.15 12.92
C ALA A 693 17.07 -4.59 11.89
N ILE A 694 16.57 -5.43 10.98
CA ILE A 694 15.52 -5.07 10.00
C ILE A 694 14.23 -4.68 10.74
N LEU A 695 13.78 -5.51 11.69
CA LEU A 695 12.58 -5.23 12.48
C LEU A 695 12.72 -3.91 13.26
N LYS A 696 13.89 -3.64 13.84
CA LYS A 696 14.18 -2.35 14.48
C LYS A 696 14.05 -1.22 13.47
N GLY A 697 14.70 -1.30 12.31
CA GLY A 697 14.65 -0.25 11.29
C GLY A 697 13.21 0.08 10.84
N LEU A 698 12.38 -0.94 10.63
CA LEU A 698 10.97 -0.78 10.26
C LEU A 698 10.15 -0.11 11.36
N GLY A 699 10.24 -0.57 12.62
CA GLY A 699 9.55 0.08 13.76
C GLY A 699 10.24 1.33 14.33
N SER A 700 11.27 1.81 13.63
CA SER A 700 11.99 3.07 13.87
C SER A 700 11.88 4.03 12.68
N ALA A 701 10.97 3.74 11.74
CA ALA A 701 10.70 4.54 10.55
C ALA A 701 10.15 5.95 10.86
N LYS A 702 9.94 6.75 9.82
CA LYS A 702 9.25 8.04 9.95
C LYS A 702 7.81 7.82 10.45
N PRO A 703 7.23 8.80 11.17
CA PRO A 703 5.84 8.80 11.60
C PRO A 703 4.85 8.40 10.51
N SER A 704 3.85 7.63 10.90
CA SER A 704 2.83 7.04 10.03
C SER A 704 1.41 7.18 10.59
N ASP A 705 1.19 7.19 11.91
CA ASP A 705 -0.14 7.24 12.55
C ASP A 705 -0.76 8.65 12.48
N HIS A 706 -0.25 9.60 13.27
CA HIS A 706 -0.63 11.03 13.20
C HIS A 706 0.62 11.93 13.24
N PHE A 707 0.84 12.64 12.14
CA PHE A 707 2.04 13.45 11.92
C PHE A 707 1.78 14.74 11.16
N THR A 708 2.76 15.64 11.23
CA THR A 708 2.82 16.86 10.42
C THR A 708 4.00 16.81 9.46
N VAL A 709 3.82 17.43 8.30
CA VAL A 709 4.88 17.73 7.35
C VAL A 709 5.08 19.24 7.33
N ASP A 710 6.25 19.69 7.78
CA ASP A 710 6.75 21.04 7.56
C ASP A 710 7.50 21.05 6.23
N LEU A 711 6.85 21.59 5.20
CA LEU A 711 7.41 21.67 3.85
C LEU A 711 8.53 22.72 3.72
N LYS A 712 8.61 23.68 4.65
CA LYS A 712 9.61 24.76 4.66
C LYS A 712 10.86 24.35 5.42
N GLY A 713 10.69 23.77 6.61
CA GLY A 713 11.73 23.15 7.41
C GLY A 713 12.17 21.77 6.91
N LYS A 714 11.50 21.22 5.90
CA LYS A 714 11.80 19.94 5.23
C LYS A 714 11.81 18.76 6.20
N LYS A 715 10.73 18.62 6.96
CA LYS A 715 10.67 17.66 8.06
C LYS A 715 9.29 17.04 8.27
N VAL A 716 9.25 15.71 8.35
CA VAL A 716 8.14 14.94 8.95
C VAL A 716 8.34 14.86 10.47
N SER A 717 7.32 15.23 11.26
CA SER A 717 7.34 15.17 12.73
C SER A 717 6.07 14.54 13.29
N ASN A 718 6.20 13.72 14.33
CA ASN A 718 5.06 13.17 15.06
C ASN A 718 4.18 14.31 15.60
N ALA A 719 2.86 14.19 15.43
CA ALA A 719 1.87 15.11 15.97
C ALA A 719 1.21 14.57 17.26
N SER A 720 1.34 13.25 17.50
CA SER A 720 1.02 12.62 18.78
C SER A 720 2.30 12.18 19.52
N ASN A 721 2.29 12.31 20.84
CA ASN A 721 3.40 11.86 21.70
C ASN A 721 3.24 10.41 22.19
N ASN A 722 2.22 9.69 21.70
CA ASN A 722 1.81 8.39 22.22
C ASN A 722 2.21 7.21 21.30
N GLY A 723 2.87 7.50 20.17
CA GLY A 723 3.35 6.47 19.24
C GLY A 723 4.45 5.60 19.87
N LEU A 724 4.29 4.28 19.77
CA LEU A 724 5.31 3.32 20.16
C LEU A 724 6.36 3.21 19.04
N SER A 725 7.63 3.13 19.41
CA SER A 725 8.76 2.96 18.48
C SER A 725 9.83 2.05 19.08
N PHE A 726 10.65 1.41 18.23
CA PHE A 726 11.83 0.64 18.65
C PHE A 726 13.08 1.50 18.93
N ASN A 727 13.02 2.82 18.71
CA ASN A 727 14.04 3.78 19.14
C ASN A 727 14.04 4.06 20.65
#